data_AF-A0A1J0VFF0-F1
#
_entry.id   AF-A0A1J0VFF0-F1
#
_cell.length_a   1.000
_cell.length_b   1.000
_cell.length_c   1.000
_cell.angle_alpha   90.00
_cell.angle_beta   90.00
_cell.angle_gamma   90.00
#
_symmetry.space_group_name_H-M   'P 1'
#
loop_
_entity.id
_entity.type
_entity.pdbx_description
1 polymer ?
#
loop_
_entity_poly.entity_id
_entity_poly.type
_entity_poly.pdbx_seq_one_letter_code
_entity_poly.pdbx_strand_id
1 'polypeptide(L)'
;MSTSAKAVKTSSEVPLQSPSRDIWDSKYRLKDRHGHPVDEDVTATWDRVARALAEVEGDKAKEWLPRFRWALENGAIPAGRIMSNAGAEAYKPAVSLINCTVSRTIRDSMHDILDSVVDAGMTLKAGCGIGYEFSTLRHKGAFVFGAGAGTNGPLAFMDIYDKMCFTVASAGGRRGAQMGTFDVGHPDVRQFIEAKREAGRLRQFNLSLLITDEFMEAVKNDTDWPLAFPLHEGEKDDVEESELIYRDWPVVEEGYTVDDEGRVACRIVEVIRARELWDTIMSSTYDFAEPGFILIDQVNRMNNNWFCEEIRATNPCGEQPLPPEGACLLGSVNLTRFVIDPFGKAPRFDWERYRQVVAIFTRMLDNVVEISGLPLPGQRREIEAKRRHGMGFLGLGSTLTMLKIPYGSPESLAFTEEVSRNLALEGWKQALELSREKGVAPALAEDYEITPRMMRERPELKQDGYEVGDKVPGRILHARYSRYMQKVAEVEPELVAQLAEHGARFTHHSSIAPTGTISLSLGNNASNGIEPSFSHRYFRNVIQSGKKTKEQVEVVSFELAAYRHFIAADAVESDLPDYFITADAVSPKQHVAVQAAAQVWVDSAISKTVNVPTEFPFEEFKGLYLDAYASKLKGCTTFRFNPEAFQGVLVREDDLKNTTYVFELENGETVELAGDEKVIYDGEEHNAANLYDALKEGTYGKW
;
A
#
# COMPACT_ATOMS: atom_id res chain seq x y z
N MET A 1 -36.52 -10.57 -42.77
CA MET A 1 -35.58 -11.37 -41.96
C MET A 1 -35.18 -10.53 -40.76
N SER A 2 -35.72 -10.86 -39.59
CA SER A 2 -35.44 -10.16 -38.33
C SER A 2 -34.08 -10.61 -37.84
N THR A 3 -33.06 -9.77 -37.97
CA THR A 3 -31.79 -9.94 -37.26
C THR A 3 -32.05 -9.61 -35.79
N SER A 4 -32.37 -10.64 -35.02
CA SER A 4 -32.28 -10.61 -33.56
C SER A 4 -30.88 -10.09 -33.20
N ALA A 5 -30.80 -8.84 -32.73
CA ALA A 5 -29.62 -8.35 -32.05
C ALA A 5 -29.46 -9.21 -30.80
N LYS A 6 -28.52 -10.16 -30.84
CA LYS A 6 -28.16 -10.94 -29.65
C LYS A 6 -27.78 -9.96 -28.56
N ALA A 7 -28.43 -10.05 -27.41
CA ALA A 7 -28.07 -9.26 -26.24
C ALA A 7 -26.56 -9.44 -25.96
N VAL A 8 -25.84 -8.32 -25.88
CA VAL A 8 -24.41 -8.32 -25.61
C VAL A 8 -24.22 -8.67 -24.14
N LYS A 9 -23.68 -9.86 -23.87
CA LYS A 9 -23.39 -10.32 -22.51
C LYS A 9 -22.36 -9.40 -21.85
N THR A 10 -22.65 -8.98 -20.63
CA THR A 10 -21.73 -8.19 -19.80
C THR A 10 -21.48 -8.95 -18.51
N SER A 11 -20.22 -8.94 -18.05
CA SER A 11 -19.83 -9.58 -16.77
C SER A 11 -20.62 -9.08 -15.55
N SER A 12 -21.27 -7.93 -15.64
CA SER A 12 -22.18 -7.42 -14.60
C SER A 12 -23.41 -8.27 -14.36
N GLU A 13 -23.75 -9.19 -15.26
CA GLU A 13 -24.85 -10.15 -15.11
C GLU A 13 -24.53 -11.28 -14.10
N VAL A 14 -23.26 -11.47 -13.73
CA VAL A 14 -22.83 -12.51 -12.78
C VAL A 14 -23.37 -12.18 -11.37
N PRO A 15 -24.15 -13.08 -10.73
CA PRO A 15 -24.73 -12.83 -9.43
C PRO A 15 -23.67 -12.75 -8.32
N LEU A 16 -23.96 -11.97 -7.28
CA LEU A 16 -23.12 -11.90 -6.08
C LEU A 16 -23.11 -13.26 -5.37
N GLN A 17 -21.91 -13.79 -5.13
CA GLN A 17 -21.71 -15.06 -4.43
C GLN A 17 -22.10 -14.95 -2.94
N SER A 18 -22.58 -16.05 -2.34
CA SER A 18 -22.93 -16.07 -0.91
C SER A 18 -21.77 -15.67 0.01
N PRO A 19 -20.54 -16.21 -0.16
CA PRO A 19 -19.39 -15.78 0.65
C PRO A 19 -19.11 -14.27 0.56
N SER A 20 -19.24 -13.68 -0.63
CA SER A 20 -19.06 -12.25 -0.86
C SER A 20 -20.11 -11.43 -0.13
N ARG A 21 -21.37 -11.89 -0.12
CA ARG A 21 -22.47 -11.27 0.63
C ARG A 21 -22.25 -11.38 2.14
N ASP A 22 -21.78 -12.52 2.64
CA ASP A 22 -21.52 -12.73 4.08
C ASP A 22 -20.42 -11.80 4.59
N ILE A 23 -19.37 -11.60 3.79
CA ILE A 23 -18.28 -10.68 4.13
C ILE A 23 -18.75 -9.23 4.07
N TRP A 24 -19.61 -8.88 3.09
CA TRP A 24 -20.27 -7.57 3.09
C TRP A 24 -21.11 -7.35 4.36
N ASP A 25 -21.94 -8.31 4.75
CA ASP A 25 -22.77 -8.22 5.96
C ASP A 25 -21.93 -8.07 7.24
N SER A 26 -20.79 -8.75 7.31
CA SER A 26 -19.88 -8.70 8.45
C SER A 26 -19.08 -7.39 8.51
N LYS A 27 -18.60 -6.87 7.37
CA LYS A 27 -17.57 -5.82 7.34
C LYS A 27 -18.08 -4.44 6.89
N TYR A 28 -19.11 -4.38 6.05
CA TYR A 28 -19.50 -3.15 5.34
C TYR A 28 -20.95 -2.74 5.56
N ARG A 29 -21.86 -3.68 5.83
CA ARG A 29 -23.25 -3.38 6.16
C ARG A 29 -23.32 -2.55 7.44
N LEU A 30 -23.91 -1.36 7.35
CA LEU A 30 -24.15 -0.55 8.53
C LEU A 30 -25.19 -1.23 9.42
N LYS A 31 -24.86 -1.34 10.71
CA LYS A 31 -25.72 -1.93 11.75
C LYS A 31 -25.77 -0.97 12.94
N ASP A 32 -26.89 -0.97 13.65
CA ASP A 32 -27.05 -0.23 14.89
C ASP A 32 -26.28 -0.89 16.05
N ARG A 33 -26.32 -0.26 17.24
CA ARG A 33 -25.64 -0.79 18.45
C ARG A 33 -26.18 -2.14 18.95
N HIS A 34 -27.34 -2.57 18.47
CA HIS A 34 -27.97 -3.84 18.79
C HIS A 34 -27.72 -4.90 17.71
N GLY A 35 -26.97 -4.56 16.66
CA GLY A 35 -26.66 -5.44 15.55
C GLY A 35 -27.75 -5.49 14.48
N HIS A 36 -28.81 -4.67 14.59
CA HIS A 36 -29.84 -4.62 13.55
C HIS A 36 -29.32 -3.90 12.31
N PRO A 37 -29.56 -4.45 11.12
CA PRO A 37 -29.24 -3.77 9.87
C PRO A 37 -29.86 -2.37 9.73
N VAL A 38 -29.03 -1.40 9.37
CA VAL A 38 -29.45 -0.09 8.88
C VAL A 38 -29.44 -0.10 7.35
N ASP A 39 -28.37 -0.64 6.75
CA ASP A 39 -28.36 -0.92 5.31
C ASP A 39 -29.12 -2.24 5.07
N GLU A 40 -30.19 -2.23 4.28
CA GLU A 40 -30.98 -3.44 4.00
C GLU A 40 -30.23 -4.44 3.12
N ASP A 41 -29.55 -3.95 2.09
CA ASP A 41 -28.75 -4.72 1.14
C ASP A 41 -27.54 -3.90 0.64
N VAL A 42 -26.78 -4.46 -0.31
CA VAL A 42 -25.59 -3.80 -0.89
C VAL A 42 -25.98 -2.48 -1.59
N THR A 43 -27.15 -2.42 -2.21
CA THR A 43 -27.66 -1.21 -2.87
C THR A 43 -27.92 -0.10 -1.85
N ALA A 44 -28.48 -0.44 -0.69
CA ALA A 44 -28.67 0.51 0.41
C ALA A 44 -27.32 1.06 0.93
N THR A 45 -26.29 0.22 1.00
CA THR A 45 -24.91 0.68 1.29
C THR A 45 -24.42 1.68 0.22
N TRP A 46 -24.62 1.40 -1.07
CA TRP A 46 -24.25 2.32 -2.15
C TRP A 46 -25.04 3.63 -2.08
N ASP A 47 -26.34 3.58 -1.80
CA ASP A 47 -27.19 4.76 -1.66
C ASP A 47 -26.75 5.65 -0.49
N ARG A 48 -26.38 5.05 0.65
CA ARG A 48 -25.82 5.78 1.80
C ARG A 48 -24.51 6.47 1.42
N VAL A 49 -23.57 5.75 0.84
CA VAL A 49 -22.24 6.28 0.47
C VAL A 49 -22.38 7.37 -0.60
N ALA A 50 -23.16 7.14 -1.66
CA ALA A 50 -23.39 8.13 -2.71
C ALA A 50 -24.05 9.40 -2.17
N ARG A 51 -25.02 9.27 -1.24
CA ARG A 51 -25.66 10.42 -0.59
C ARG A 51 -24.69 11.23 0.23
N ALA A 52 -23.93 10.59 1.13
CA ALA A 52 -22.96 11.27 1.97
C ALA A 52 -21.93 12.05 1.14
N LEU A 53 -21.44 11.47 0.04
CA LEU A 53 -20.49 12.14 -0.85
C LEU A 53 -21.14 13.21 -1.72
N ALA A 54 -22.40 13.05 -2.14
CA ALA A 54 -23.13 14.05 -2.90
C ALA A 54 -23.50 15.28 -2.06
N GLU A 55 -23.76 15.11 -0.77
CA GLU A 55 -24.08 16.22 0.15
C GLU A 55 -22.93 17.24 0.25
N VAL A 56 -21.68 16.80 0.06
CA VAL A 56 -20.49 17.68 -0.03
C VAL A 56 -20.58 18.66 -1.21
N GLU A 57 -21.33 18.33 -2.26
CA GLU A 57 -21.52 19.20 -3.43
C GLU A 57 -22.51 20.37 -3.18
N GLY A 58 -23.11 20.45 -1.98
CA GLY A 58 -24.05 21.51 -1.61
C GLY A 58 -25.24 21.57 -2.57
N ASP A 59 -25.41 22.72 -3.23
CA ASP A 59 -26.53 22.95 -4.17
C ASP A 59 -26.55 21.96 -5.35
N LYS A 60 -25.40 21.36 -5.70
CA LYS A 60 -25.29 20.36 -6.77
C LYS A 60 -25.52 18.92 -6.29
N ALA A 61 -25.83 18.69 -5.01
CA ALA A 61 -26.03 17.34 -4.46
C ALA A 61 -27.09 16.53 -5.23
N LYS A 62 -28.20 17.17 -5.63
CA LYS A 62 -29.27 16.51 -6.41
C LYS A 62 -28.83 16.09 -7.81
N GLU A 63 -27.87 16.80 -8.41
CA GLU A 63 -27.30 16.46 -9.71
C GLU A 63 -26.30 15.30 -9.59
N TRP A 64 -25.43 15.35 -8.57
CA TRP A 64 -24.33 14.38 -8.42
C TRP A 64 -24.74 13.06 -7.79
N LEU A 65 -25.75 13.04 -6.91
CA LEU A 65 -26.25 11.82 -6.29
C LEU A 65 -26.51 10.67 -7.29
N PRO A 66 -27.30 10.84 -8.37
CA PRO A 66 -27.52 9.76 -9.33
C PRO A 66 -26.25 9.35 -10.08
N ARG A 67 -25.29 10.26 -10.29
CA ARG A 67 -24.00 9.95 -10.95
C ARG A 67 -23.09 9.13 -10.03
N PHE A 68 -23.00 9.49 -8.76
CA PHE A 68 -22.22 8.76 -7.77
C PHE A 68 -22.80 7.37 -7.53
N ARG A 69 -24.12 7.25 -7.44
CA ARG A 69 -24.80 5.95 -7.39
C ARG A 69 -24.47 5.11 -8.63
N TRP A 70 -24.59 5.69 -9.82
CA TRP A 70 -24.26 4.99 -11.07
C TRP A 70 -22.81 4.51 -11.12
N ALA A 71 -21.84 5.32 -10.65
CA ALA A 71 -20.44 4.92 -10.63
C ALA A 71 -20.20 3.73 -9.68
N LEU A 72 -20.80 3.73 -8.49
CA LEU A 72 -20.73 2.60 -7.55
C LEU A 72 -21.29 1.31 -8.17
N GLU A 73 -22.46 1.40 -8.81
CA GLU A 73 -23.10 0.28 -9.51
C GLU A 73 -22.26 -0.23 -10.70
N ASN A 74 -21.45 0.63 -11.31
CA ASN A 74 -20.61 0.33 -12.47
C ASN A 74 -19.13 0.07 -12.16
N GLY A 75 -18.79 -0.15 -10.88
CA GLY A 75 -17.48 -0.67 -10.48
C GLY A 75 -16.56 0.29 -9.75
N ALA A 76 -16.99 1.52 -9.44
CA ALA A 76 -16.29 2.33 -8.45
C ALA A 76 -16.45 1.71 -7.06
N ILE A 77 -15.35 1.35 -6.41
CA ILE A 77 -15.35 0.79 -5.05
C ILE A 77 -14.46 1.68 -4.17
N PRO A 78 -15.04 2.63 -3.41
CA PRO A 78 -14.33 3.35 -2.36
C PRO A 78 -13.63 2.40 -1.41
N ALA A 79 -12.53 2.86 -0.79
CA ALA A 79 -11.83 2.05 0.20
C ALA A 79 -12.74 1.62 1.35
N GLY A 80 -12.35 0.53 2.01
CA GLY A 80 -13.20 -0.13 3.00
C GLY A 80 -13.69 0.79 4.13
N ARG A 81 -12.91 1.78 4.57
CA ARG A 81 -13.35 2.73 5.60
C ARG A 81 -14.43 3.67 5.07
N ILE A 82 -14.29 4.19 3.85
CA ILE A 82 -15.34 4.98 3.18
C ILE A 82 -16.64 4.16 3.10
N MET A 83 -16.57 2.92 2.61
CA MET A 83 -17.74 2.03 2.50
C MET A 83 -18.43 1.78 3.85
N SER A 84 -17.64 1.56 4.91
CA SER A 84 -18.16 1.27 6.25
C SER A 84 -18.69 2.50 7.01
N ASN A 85 -18.21 3.70 6.70
CA ASN A 85 -18.34 4.86 7.60
C ASN A 85 -18.98 6.12 6.98
N ALA A 86 -18.93 6.32 5.65
CA ALA A 86 -19.52 7.53 5.06
C ALA A 86 -21.05 7.55 5.27
N GLY A 87 -21.59 8.62 5.86
CA GLY A 87 -23.03 8.71 6.18
C GLY A 87 -23.45 7.84 7.37
N ALA A 88 -22.50 7.41 8.22
CA ALA A 88 -22.76 6.58 9.40
C ALA A 88 -22.62 7.35 10.73
N GLU A 89 -22.55 8.68 10.70
CA GLU A 89 -22.17 9.55 11.83
C GLU A 89 -23.11 9.35 13.04
N ALA A 90 -24.39 9.10 12.79
CA ALA A 90 -25.39 8.82 13.83
C ALA A 90 -25.11 7.51 14.61
N TYR A 91 -24.32 6.60 14.05
CA TYR A 91 -24.01 5.28 14.62
C TYR A 91 -22.52 5.13 14.97
N LYS A 92 -21.64 5.85 14.26
CA LYS A 92 -20.18 5.81 14.38
C LYS A 92 -19.62 7.26 14.34
N PRO A 93 -19.74 8.03 15.43
CA PRO A 93 -19.47 9.47 15.39
C PRO A 93 -17.99 9.87 15.38
N ALA A 94 -17.07 8.94 15.66
CA ALA A 94 -15.64 9.23 15.86
C ALA A 94 -14.74 8.27 15.07
N VAL A 95 -15.10 8.00 13.81
CA VAL A 95 -14.33 7.13 12.91
C VAL A 95 -13.84 7.89 11.68
N SER A 96 -12.66 7.53 11.22
CA SER A 96 -12.09 8.08 9.98
C SER A 96 -12.64 7.38 8.74
N LEU A 97 -12.73 8.10 7.62
CA LEU A 97 -12.94 7.56 6.28
C LEU A 97 -11.61 7.14 5.62
N ILE A 98 -10.48 7.51 6.22
CA ILE A 98 -9.13 7.23 5.73
C ILE A 98 -8.64 5.89 6.29
N ASN A 99 -7.99 5.08 5.44
CA ASN A 99 -7.53 3.75 5.80
C ASN A 99 -6.19 3.78 6.56
N CYS A 100 -5.25 4.62 6.12
CA CYS A 100 -3.92 4.68 6.69
C CYS A 100 -3.35 6.11 6.68
N THR A 101 -2.30 6.35 7.45
CA THR A 101 -1.54 7.60 7.47
C THR A 101 -0.05 7.30 7.61
N VAL A 102 0.79 8.34 7.50
CA VAL A 102 2.18 8.33 7.98
C VAL A 102 2.28 9.26 9.19
N SER A 103 3.11 8.89 10.16
CA SER A 103 3.40 9.69 11.34
C SER A 103 4.05 11.01 10.96
N ARG A 104 4.01 11.99 11.86
CA ARG A 104 4.95 13.10 11.80
C ARG A 104 6.39 12.59 11.89
N THR A 105 7.35 13.41 11.46
CA THR A 105 8.76 13.11 11.63
C THR A 105 9.09 12.99 13.12
N ILE A 106 9.71 11.89 13.50
CA ILE A 106 10.13 11.65 14.88
C ILE A 106 11.49 12.30 15.07
N ARG A 107 11.57 13.38 15.83
CA ARG A 107 12.86 14.04 16.14
C ARG A 107 13.59 13.29 17.24
N ASP A 108 14.91 13.42 17.25
CA ASP A 108 15.80 12.69 18.14
C ASP A 108 15.82 13.25 19.58
N SER A 109 14.65 13.24 20.23
CA SER A 109 14.45 13.68 21.61
C SER A 109 13.36 12.86 22.31
N MET A 110 13.47 12.71 23.62
CA MET A 110 12.50 11.91 24.38
C MET A 110 11.07 12.46 24.30
N HIS A 111 10.90 13.78 24.33
CA HIS A 111 9.56 14.38 24.22
C HIS A 111 8.95 14.08 22.85
N ASP A 112 9.72 14.30 21.77
CA ASP A 112 9.18 14.09 20.42
C ASP A 112 8.86 12.61 20.13
N ILE A 113 9.71 11.69 20.62
CA ILE A 113 9.46 10.24 20.54
C ILE A 113 8.15 9.87 21.25
N LEU A 114 7.95 10.33 22.49
CA LEU A 114 6.79 9.94 23.30
C LEU A 114 5.50 10.63 22.81
N ASP A 115 5.57 11.89 22.40
CA ASP A 115 4.44 12.60 21.82
C ASP A 115 4.01 11.93 20.50
N SER A 116 4.96 11.43 19.69
CA SER A 116 4.66 10.68 18.46
C SER A 116 3.97 9.33 18.77
N VAL A 117 4.25 8.69 19.92
CA VAL A 117 3.49 7.51 20.39
C VAL A 117 2.04 7.89 20.74
N VAL A 118 1.81 9.07 21.33
CA VAL A 118 0.46 9.56 21.63
C VAL A 118 -0.34 9.78 20.34
N ASP A 119 0.26 10.45 19.36
CA ASP A 119 -0.34 10.70 18.04
C ASP A 119 -0.68 9.39 17.31
N ALA A 120 0.23 8.41 17.38
CA ALA A 120 0.02 7.08 16.85
C ALA A 120 -1.17 6.36 17.50
N GLY A 121 -1.28 6.40 18.83
CA GLY A 121 -2.40 5.82 19.56
C GLY A 121 -3.74 6.44 19.16
N MET A 122 -3.80 7.76 18.97
CA MET A 122 -5.00 8.45 18.51
C MET A 122 -5.38 8.08 17.07
N THR A 123 -4.38 7.91 16.20
CA THR A 123 -4.55 7.48 14.80
C THR A 123 -5.09 6.05 14.72
N LEU A 124 -4.49 5.12 15.45
CA LEU A 124 -4.91 3.71 15.51
C LEU A 124 -6.32 3.56 16.08
N LYS A 125 -6.64 4.32 17.14
CA LYS A 125 -7.98 4.40 17.75
C LYS A 125 -9.04 4.84 16.73
N ALA A 126 -8.72 5.80 15.86
CA ALA A 126 -9.64 6.27 14.81
C ALA A 126 -9.85 5.25 13.67
N GLY A 127 -9.08 4.16 13.65
CA GLY A 127 -9.22 3.08 12.68
C GLY A 127 -8.16 3.06 11.58
N CYS A 128 -7.19 3.96 11.63
CA CYS A 128 -6.15 4.09 10.60
C CYS A 128 -4.95 3.19 10.91
N GLY A 129 -4.38 2.55 9.88
CA GLY A 129 -3.01 2.03 9.96
C GLY A 129 -1.99 3.17 9.85
N ILE A 130 -0.75 2.98 10.33
CA ILE A 130 0.23 4.09 10.42
C ILE A 130 1.64 3.66 10.03
N GLY A 131 2.31 4.46 9.21
CA GLY A 131 3.73 4.30 8.88
C GLY A 131 4.64 5.27 9.63
N TYR A 132 5.90 4.90 9.83
CA TYR A 132 6.90 5.70 10.54
C TYR A 132 8.26 5.59 9.86
N GLU A 133 9.07 6.62 10.01
CA GLU A 133 10.51 6.60 9.70
C GLU A 133 11.27 6.74 11.02
N PHE A 134 12.17 5.79 11.31
CA PHE A 134 12.88 5.73 12.59
C PHE A 134 14.38 6.07 12.49
N SER A 135 14.89 6.43 11.31
CA SER A 135 16.33 6.65 11.08
C SER A 135 16.79 8.04 11.46
N THR A 136 15.88 8.92 11.84
CA THR A 136 16.19 10.18 12.52
C THR A 136 16.68 9.98 13.95
N LEU A 137 16.48 8.81 14.57
CA LEU A 137 16.89 8.54 15.95
C LEU A 137 18.33 8.06 16.03
N ARG A 138 19.12 8.62 16.95
CA ARG A 138 20.54 8.29 17.06
C ARG A 138 20.76 6.80 17.36
N HIS A 139 21.80 6.25 16.76
CA HIS A 139 22.13 4.83 16.84
C HIS A 139 22.48 4.37 18.26
N LYS A 140 22.37 3.07 18.51
CA LYS A 140 22.71 2.46 19.79
C LYS A 140 24.15 2.80 20.20
N GLY A 141 24.33 3.17 21.46
CA GLY A 141 25.63 3.58 22.02
C GLY A 141 26.01 5.03 21.76
N ALA A 142 25.32 5.76 20.87
CA ALA A 142 25.54 7.20 20.71
C ALA A 142 25.32 7.96 22.02
N PHE A 143 26.15 8.96 22.27
CA PHE A 143 26.15 9.68 23.54
C PHE A 143 24.93 10.60 23.67
N VAL A 144 24.36 10.65 24.87
CA VAL A 144 23.25 11.54 25.23
C VAL A 144 23.78 12.58 26.21
N PHE A 145 24.17 13.75 25.70
CA PHE A 145 24.81 14.81 26.47
C PHE A 145 24.03 15.24 27.71
N GLY A 146 22.70 15.34 27.63
CA GLY A 146 21.87 15.70 28.78
C GLY A 146 21.78 14.61 29.87
N ALA A 147 22.03 13.35 29.53
CA ALA A 147 21.94 12.20 30.44
C ALA A 147 23.32 11.65 30.87
N GLY A 148 24.40 12.01 30.16
CA GLY A 148 25.74 11.51 30.43
C GLY A 148 25.93 10.02 30.16
N ALA A 149 25.10 9.42 29.30
CA ALA A 149 25.09 7.98 29.01
C ALA A 149 24.81 7.69 27.54
N GLY A 150 25.08 6.46 27.09
CA GLY A 150 24.72 6.00 25.75
C GLY A 150 23.24 5.65 25.62
N THR A 151 22.66 5.82 24.42
CA THR A 151 21.28 5.41 24.13
C THR A 151 21.16 3.91 23.79
N ASN A 152 19.95 3.36 23.89
CA ASN A 152 19.61 2.01 23.41
C ASN A 152 19.29 1.94 21.91
N GLY A 153 19.20 3.09 21.23
CA GLY A 153 18.96 3.21 19.79
C GLY A 153 17.47 3.07 19.38
N PRO A 154 17.16 3.31 18.09
CA PRO A 154 15.80 3.34 17.54
C PRO A 154 14.96 2.10 17.87
N LEU A 155 15.53 0.90 17.74
CA LEU A 155 14.75 -0.34 17.88
C LEU A 155 14.16 -0.52 19.28
N ALA A 156 14.83 -0.04 20.33
CA ALA A 156 14.28 -0.10 21.69
C ALA A 156 13.06 0.83 21.85
N PHE A 157 13.02 1.95 21.13
CA PHE A 157 11.85 2.83 21.10
C PHE A 157 10.74 2.24 20.23
N MET A 158 11.06 1.56 19.13
CA MET A 158 10.06 0.84 18.32
C MET A 158 9.26 -0.19 19.14
N ASP A 159 9.87 -0.81 20.16
CA ASP A 159 9.15 -1.71 21.08
C ASP A 159 8.02 -1.00 21.83
N ILE A 160 8.15 0.29 22.14
CA ILE A 160 7.07 1.10 22.76
C ILE A 160 5.90 1.23 21.79
N TYR A 161 6.17 1.52 20.52
CA TYR A 161 5.14 1.61 19.47
C TYR A 161 4.48 0.26 19.19
N ASP A 162 5.24 -0.83 19.21
CA ASP A 162 4.71 -2.20 19.06
C ASP A 162 3.73 -2.53 20.19
N LYS A 163 4.10 -2.25 21.45
CA LYS A 163 3.23 -2.46 22.60
C LYS A 163 2.01 -1.54 22.59
N MET A 164 2.18 -0.27 22.22
CA MET A 164 1.06 0.66 22.07
C MET A 164 0.04 0.14 21.04
N CYS A 165 0.50 -0.27 19.86
CA CYS A 165 -0.40 -0.80 18.83
C CYS A 165 -1.04 -2.14 19.23
N PHE A 166 -0.33 -2.97 19.99
CA PHE A 166 -0.90 -4.19 20.55
C PHE A 166 -2.02 -3.89 21.56
N THR A 167 -1.88 -2.83 22.37
CA THR A 167 -2.86 -2.44 23.39
C THR A 167 -4.07 -1.69 22.80
N VAL A 168 -3.87 -0.82 21.80
CA VAL A 168 -4.95 -0.02 21.21
C VAL A 168 -5.75 -0.87 20.22
N ALA A 169 -6.92 -1.34 20.62
CA ALA A 169 -7.86 -1.97 19.70
C ALA A 169 -8.33 -0.93 18.65
N SER A 170 -8.06 -1.19 17.37
CA SER A 170 -8.47 -0.29 16.28
C SER A 170 -10.00 -0.34 16.11
N ALA A 171 -10.62 0.81 15.83
CA ALA A 171 -12.07 0.91 15.70
C ALA A 171 -12.67 -0.14 14.74
N GLY A 172 -13.70 -0.84 15.21
CA GLY A 172 -14.39 -1.92 14.49
C GLY A 172 -13.78 -3.32 14.69
N GLY A 173 -13.04 -3.55 15.77
CA GLY A 173 -12.51 -4.87 16.14
C GLY A 173 -11.39 -5.37 15.23
N ARG A 174 -10.62 -4.45 14.62
CA ARG A 174 -9.46 -4.78 13.80
C ARG A 174 -8.17 -4.68 14.63
N ARG A 175 -7.22 -5.55 14.32
CA ARG A 175 -5.83 -5.40 14.81
C ARG A 175 -5.22 -4.14 14.17
N GLY A 176 -4.48 -3.35 14.94
CA GLY A 176 -3.69 -2.24 14.39
C GLY A 176 -2.61 -2.77 13.44
N ALA A 177 -2.24 -1.98 12.44
CA ALA A 177 -1.21 -2.33 11.47
C ALA A 177 -0.24 -1.14 11.31
N GLN A 178 1.05 -1.44 11.36
CA GLN A 178 2.10 -0.42 11.31
C GLN A 178 3.13 -0.71 10.22
N MET A 179 3.78 0.32 9.69
CA MET A 179 4.99 0.22 8.85
C MET A 179 6.15 0.92 9.55
N GLY A 180 7.29 0.26 9.69
CA GLY A 180 8.53 0.89 10.10
C GLY A 180 9.47 0.96 8.91
N THR A 181 9.88 2.16 8.52
CA THR A 181 10.92 2.37 7.50
C THR A 181 12.24 2.76 8.14
N PHE A 182 13.34 2.35 7.48
CA PHE A 182 14.68 2.57 7.99
C PHE A 182 15.69 2.75 6.85
N ASP A 183 16.56 3.74 6.97
CA ASP A 183 17.62 4.06 6.02
C ASP A 183 18.71 2.98 6.00
N VAL A 184 19.08 2.55 4.78
CA VAL A 184 20.11 1.53 4.55
C VAL A 184 21.52 1.98 4.97
N GLY A 185 21.73 3.29 5.11
CA GLY A 185 22.97 3.91 5.58
C GLY A 185 23.01 4.22 7.08
N HIS A 186 21.99 3.82 7.86
CA HIS A 186 21.95 4.05 9.30
C HIS A 186 22.84 3.03 10.06
N PRO A 187 23.57 3.41 11.12
CA PRO A 187 24.46 2.48 11.85
C PRO A 187 23.77 1.24 12.44
N ASP A 188 22.51 1.36 12.87
CA ASP A 188 21.72 0.22 13.38
C ASP A 188 20.98 -0.60 12.28
N VAL A 189 21.34 -0.44 11.00
CA VAL A 189 20.62 -1.10 9.88
C VAL A 189 20.62 -2.62 9.99
N ARG A 190 21.73 -3.23 10.45
CA ARG A 190 21.82 -4.70 10.58
C ARG A 190 20.84 -5.23 11.62
N GLN A 191 20.75 -4.58 12.77
CA GLN A 191 19.81 -4.96 13.82
C GLN A 191 18.36 -4.78 13.34
N PHE A 192 18.09 -3.75 12.52
CA PHE A 192 16.77 -3.56 11.93
C PHE A 192 16.39 -4.70 10.97
N ILE A 193 17.30 -5.11 10.09
CA ILE A 193 17.10 -6.23 9.15
C ILE A 193 16.75 -7.51 9.92
N GLU A 194 17.46 -7.77 11.02
CA GLU A 194 17.33 -9.01 11.79
C GLU A 194 16.23 -8.96 12.86
N ALA A 195 15.56 -7.82 13.05
CA ALA A 195 14.71 -7.57 14.21
C ALA A 195 13.57 -8.59 14.39
N LYS A 196 13.01 -9.09 13.28
CA LYS A 196 11.90 -10.06 13.29
C LYS A 196 12.33 -11.52 13.28
N ARG A 197 13.64 -11.80 13.32
CA ARG A 197 14.16 -13.14 13.64
C ARG A 197 13.90 -13.49 15.11
N GLU A 198 13.82 -12.48 15.98
CA GLU A 198 13.43 -12.65 17.37
C GLU A 198 11.91 -12.88 17.48
N ALA A 199 11.53 -14.07 17.94
CA ALA A 199 10.13 -14.43 18.09
C ALA A 199 9.41 -13.46 19.05
N GLY A 200 8.36 -12.79 18.58
CA GLY A 200 7.57 -11.89 19.43
C GLY A 200 7.83 -10.40 19.23
N ARG A 201 8.97 -10.05 18.64
CA ARG A 201 9.41 -8.66 18.54
C ARG A 201 8.90 -7.99 17.27
N LEU A 202 8.50 -6.71 17.40
CA LEU A 202 7.96 -5.87 16.32
C LEU A 202 6.84 -6.53 15.47
N ARG A 203 6.00 -7.35 16.10
CA ARG A 203 4.92 -8.11 15.43
C ARG A 203 3.80 -7.24 14.86
N GLN A 204 3.64 -6.01 15.34
CA GLN A 204 2.63 -5.08 14.81
C GLN A 204 3.13 -4.29 13.59
N PHE A 205 4.41 -4.43 13.25
CA PHE A 205 5.05 -3.75 12.13
C PHE A 205 5.25 -4.68 10.94
N ASN A 206 5.02 -4.16 9.73
CA ASN A 206 5.80 -4.54 8.56
C ASN A 206 7.08 -3.68 8.58
N LEU A 207 8.23 -4.26 8.25
CA LEU A 207 9.50 -3.52 8.17
C LEU A 207 9.94 -3.35 6.72
N SER A 208 10.49 -2.19 6.37
CA SER A 208 11.04 -1.93 5.04
C SER A 208 12.27 -1.03 5.09
N LEU A 209 13.23 -1.30 4.22
CA LEU A 209 14.41 -0.47 4.06
C LEU A 209 14.19 0.61 3.00
N LEU A 210 14.69 1.81 3.28
CA LEU A 210 14.84 2.90 2.33
C LEU A 210 16.16 2.69 1.58
N ILE A 211 16.04 2.16 0.37
CA ILE A 211 17.14 1.79 -0.49
C ILE A 211 17.43 2.94 -1.46
N THR A 212 18.65 3.46 -1.42
CA THR A 212 19.11 4.55 -2.29
C THR A 212 19.76 4.03 -3.57
N ASP A 213 19.79 4.87 -4.61
CA ASP A 213 20.54 4.60 -5.83
C ASP A 213 22.04 4.44 -5.52
N GLU A 214 22.57 5.23 -4.59
CA GLU A 214 23.98 5.16 -4.15
C GLU A 214 24.32 3.76 -3.60
N PHE A 215 23.46 3.20 -2.73
CA PHE A 215 23.65 1.85 -2.20
C PHE A 215 23.58 0.80 -3.31
N MET A 216 22.60 0.91 -4.23
CA MET A 216 22.47 -0.04 -5.33
C MET A 216 23.67 -0.02 -6.28
N GLU A 217 24.23 1.14 -6.57
CA GLU A 217 25.46 1.26 -7.35
C GLU A 217 26.67 0.72 -6.58
N ALA A 218 26.73 0.91 -5.26
CA ALA A 218 27.78 0.33 -4.43
C ALA A 218 27.74 -1.21 -4.42
N VAL A 219 26.55 -1.82 -4.38
CA VAL A 219 26.36 -3.28 -4.46
C VAL A 219 26.84 -3.82 -5.81
N LYS A 220 26.47 -3.17 -6.92
CA LYS A 220 26.88 -3.59 -8.27
C LYS A 220 28.39 -3.54 -8.43
N ASN A 221 29.01 -2.45 -7.96
CA ASN A 221 30.43 -2.17 -8.13
C ASN A 221 31.32 -2.78 -7.03
N ASP A 222 30.72 -3.46 -6.04
CA ASP A 222 31.43 -4.06 -4.89
C ASP A 222 32.24 -3.04 -4.06
N THR A 223 31.69 -1.84 -3.88
CA THR A 223 32.36 -0.76 -3.15
C THR A 223 32.01 -0.77 -1.66
N ASP A 224 32.72 0.07 -0.92
CA ASP A 224 32.46 0.27 0.50
C ASP A 224 31.16 1.06 0.67
N TRP A 225 30.50 0.85 1.80
CA TRP A 225 29.26 1.50 2.20
C TRP A 225 29.45 2.08 3.61
N PRO A 226 29.52 3.42 3.76
CA PRO A 226 29.64 4.04 5.07
C PRO A 226 28.28 4.07 5.78
N LEU A 227 28.24 3.55 7.00
CA LEU A 227 27.14 3.72 7.94
C LEU A 227 27.41 4.99 8.75
N ALA A 228 26.50 5.96 8.68
CA ALA A 228 26.74 7.30 9.20
C ALA A 228 25.49 7.93 9.78
N PHE A 229 25.69 8.84 10.72
CA PHE A 229 24.62 9.57 11.41
C PHE A 229 25.01 11.05 11.58
N PRO A 230 24.06 12.01 11.60
CA PRO A 230 24.36 13.42 11.80
C PRO A 230 25.33 13.69 12.94
N LEU A 231 26.35 14.52 12.65
CA LEU A 231 27.34 14.94 13.63
C LEU A 231 26.67 15.80 14.70
N HIS A 232 26.73 15.36 15.96
CA HIS A 232 26.20 16.14 17.07
C HIS A 232 27.11 17.34 17.36
N GLU A 233 26.53 18.49 17.72
CA GLU A 233 27.28 19.73 17.96
C GLU A 233 28.39 19.56 19.01
N GLY A 234 28.09 18.87 20.11
CA GLY A 234 29.05 18.56 21.17
C GLY A 234 30.19 17.60 20.78
N GLU A 235 30.20 17.06 19.56
CA GLU A 235 31.26 16.16 19.05
C GLU A 235 32.10 16.85 17.96
N LYS A 236 31.81 18.10 17.58
CA LYS A 236 32.46 18.77 16.45
C LYS A 236 33.98 18.89 16.59
N ASP A 237 34.47 19.09 17.81
CA ASP A 237 35.90 19.22 18.09
C ASP A 237 36.62 17.86 18.18
N ASP A 238 35.86 16.75 18.20
CA ASP A 238 36.37 15.39 18.37
C ASP A 238 36.41 14.60 17.05
N VAL A 239 36.03 15.21 15.92
CA VAL A 239 35.85 14.53 14.63
C VAL A 239 36.62 15.25 13.52
N GLU A 240 37.43 14.51 12.78
CA GLU A 240 38.18 15.01 11.63
C GLU A 240 37.32 15.04 10.35
N GLU A 241 37.63 15.92 9.40
CA GLU A 241 36.87 16.02 8.13
C GLU A 241 36.83 14.69 7.35
N SER A 242 37.88 13.87 7.45
CA SER A 242 37.92 12.55 6.80
C SER A 242 36.95 11.52 7.39
N GLU A 243 36.38 11.78 8.56
CA GLU A 243 35.37 10.96 9.22
C GLU A 243 33.95 11.43 8.90
N LEU A 244 33.78 12.45 8.05
CA LEU A 244 32.49 13.03 7.69
C LEU A 244 32.10 12.68 6.25
N ILE A 245 30.80 12.51 6.06
CA ILE A 245 30.14 12.53 4.75
C ILE A 245 28.94 13.45 4.78
N TYR A 246 28.64 14.11 3.67
CA TYR A 246 27.50 15.03 3.58
C TYR A 246 26.33 14.33 2.89
N ARG A 247 25.18 14.26 3.57
CA ARG A 247 23.95 13.59 3.07
C ARG A 247 22.76 14.53 3.10
N ASP A 248 21.85 14.35 2.13
CA ASP A 248 20.50 14.90 2.26
C ASP A 248 19.83 14.22 3.46
N TRP A 249 19.38 15.01 4.43
CA TRP A 249 18.84 14.52 5.68
C TRP A 249 17.43 15.08 5.92
N PRO A 250 16.47 14.27 6.42
CA PRO A 250 15.07 14.67 6.50
C PRO A 250 14.76 15.86 7.41
N VAL A 251 15.64 16.14 8.38
CA VAL A 251 15.43 17.23 9.35
C VAL A 251 16.74 17.98 9.55
N VAL A 252 16.79 19.23 9.13
CA VAL A 252 17.89 20.12 9.53
C VAL A 252 17.52 20.75 10.86
N GLU A 253 18.24 20.39 11.93
CA GLU A 253 18.03 20.91 13.28
C GLU A 253 19.05 22.00 13.64
N GLU A 254 18.72 22.79 14.66
CA GLU A 254 19.67 23.76 15.21
C GLU A 254 20.91 23.02 15.72
N GLY A 255 22.09 23.52 15.36
CA GLY A 255 23.38 22.91 15.71
C GLY A 255 23.98 21.98 14.64
N TYR A 256 23.20 21.53 13.65
CA TYR A 256 23.73 20.69 12.56
C TYR A 256 24.70 21.49 11.68
N THR A 257 25.82 20.86 11.28
CA THR A 257 26.71 21.41 10.25
C THR A 257 26.13 21.07 8.88
N VAL A 258 25.98 22.08 8.04
CA VAL A 258 25.41 21.97 6.69
C VAL A 258 26.37 22.58 5.68
N ASP A 259 26.54 21.96 4.52
CA ASP A 259 27.35 22.50 3.42
C ASP A 259 26.59 23.54 2.58
N ASP A 260 27.25 24.07 1.54
CA ASP A 260 26.68 25.04 0.60
C ASP A 260 25.56 24.47 -0.29
N GLU A 261 25.45 23.14 -0.35
CA GLU A 261 24.40 22.42 -1.06
C GLU A 261 23.20 22.04 -0.18
N GLY A 262 23.23 22.39 1.12
CA GLY A 262 22.16 22.09 2.07
C GLY A 262 22.19 20.68 2.65
N ARG A 263 23.30 19.93 2.49
CA ARG A 263 23.47 18.58 3.02
C ARG A 263 24.05 18.62 4.42
N VAL A 264 23.61 17.70 5.28
CA VAL A 264 24.03 17.59 6.68
C VAL A 264 25.32 16.78 6.77
N ALA A 265 26.28 17.26 7.56
CA ALA A 265 27.48 16.50 7.91
C ALA A 265 27.11 15.32 8.83
N CYS A 266 27.39 14.12 8.37
CA CYS A 266 27.18 12.87 9.08
C CYS A 266 28.53 12.23 9.40
N ARG A 267 28.74 11.87 10.67
CA ARG A 267 29.91 11.11 11.11
C ARG A 267 29.78 9.67 10.65
N ILE A 268 30.82 9.16 10.02
CA ILE A 268 30.98 7.74 9.70
C ILE A 268 31.20 6.99 11.01
N VAL A 269 30.29 6.08 11.34
CA VAL A 269 30.37 5.21 12.52
C VAL A 269 31.07 3.91 12.17
N GLU A 270 30.78 3.38 10.99
CA GLU A 270 31.35 2.12 10.49
C GLU A 270 31.39 2.15 8.96
N VAL A 271 32.34 1.43 8.36
CA VAL A 271 32.39 1.20 6.92
C VAL A 271 32.35 -0.30 6.66
N ILE A 272 31.42 -0.74 5.83
CA ILE A 272 31.20 -2.16 5.51
C ILE A 272 31.21 -2.36 3.99
N ARG A 273 31.31 -3.61 3.50
CA ARG A 273 31.09 -3.85 2.06
C ARG A 273 29.62 -3.80 1.72
N ALA A 274 29.26 -3.07 0.66
CA ALA A 274 27.87 -2.95 0.22
C ALA A 274 27.25 -4.33 -0.07
N ARG A 275 28.01 -5.25 -0.69
CA ARG A 275 27.57 -6.63 -0.95
C ARG A 275 27.31 -7.45 0.30
N GLU A 276 28.06 -7.21 1.37
CA GLU A 276 27.84 -7.91 2.64
C GLU A 276 26.49 -7.51 3.27
N LEU A 277 26.18 -6.21 3.25
CA LEU A 277 24.87 -5.72 3.69
C LEU A 277 23.76 -6.23 2.78
N TRP A 278 23.97 -6.18 1.46
CA TRP A 278 23.04 -6.73 0.47
C TRP A 278 22.72 -8.20 0.74
N ASP A 279 23.74 -9.04 0.92
CA ASP A 279 23.54 -10.45 1.21
C ASP A 279 22.77 -10.67 2.52
N THR A 280 23.06 -9.87 3.55
CA THR A 280 22.30 -9.89 4.82
C THR A 280 20.83 -9.57 4.60
N ILE A 281 20.54 -8.53 3.82
CA ILE A 281 19.16 -8.15 3.48
C ILE A 281 18.48 -9.28 2.69
N MET A 282 19.13 -9.78 1.64
CA MET A 282 18.59 -10.83 0.77
C MET A 282 18.31 -12.12 1.53
N SER A 283 19.22 -12.55 2.41
CA SER A 283 18.99 -13.72 3.27
C SER A 283 17.80 -13.50 4.19
N SER A 284 17.70 -12.32 4.83
CA SER A 284 16.54 -12.02 5.69
C SER A 284 15.23 -12.05 4.91
N THR A 285 15.16 -11.42 3.75
CA THR A 285 13.92 -11.40 2.95
C THR A 285 13.60 -12.77 2.34
N TYR A 286 14.62 -13.57 2.01
CA TYR A 286 14.44 -14.93 1.50
C TYR A 286 13.89 -15.89 2.57
N ASP A 287 14.32 -15.72 3.82
CA ASP A 287 13.93 -16.58 4.94
C ASP A 287 12.66 -16.09 5.65
N PHE A 288 12.47 -14.77 5.77
CA PHE A 288 11.46 -14.11 6.60
C PHE A 288 10.61 -13.06 5.86
N ALA A 289 10.67 -12.98 4.51
CA ALA A 289 9.92 -12.03 3.64
C ALA A 289 9.99 -10.55 4.06
N GLU A 290 10.92 -10.23 4.97
CA GLU A 290 11.16 -8.91 5.51
C GLU A 290 12.67 -8.72 5.76
N PRO A 291 13.18 -7.48 5.65
CA PRO A 291 12.43 -6.25 5.34
C PRO A 291 12.03 -6.15 3.85
N GLY A 292 10.96 -5.41 3.59
CA GLY A 292 10.58 -4.98 2.24
C GLY A 292 11.54 -3.93 1.68
N PHE A 293 11.47 -3.69 0.37
CA PHE A 293 12.32 -2.71 -0.31
C PHE A 293 11.51 -1.50 -0.74
N ILE A 294 11.91 -0.31 -0.29
CA ILE A 294 11.41 0.97 -0.80
C ILE A 294 12.57 1.63 -1.53
N LEU A 295 12.44 1.78 -2.85
CA LEU A 295 13.43 2.45 -3.68
C LEU A 295 13.23 3.97 -3.54
N ILE A 296 13.78 4.52 -2.46
CA ILE A 296 13.37 5.83 -1.92
C ILE A 296 13.71 7.00 -2.84
N ASP A 297 14.82 6.90 -3.56
CA ASP A 297 15.21 7.91 -4.54
C ASP A 297 14.27 7.89 -5.74
N GLN A 298 13.79 6.71 -6.15
CA GLN A 298 12.81 6.58 -7.22
C GLN A 298 11.43 7.07 -6.78
N VAL A 299 11.05 6.85 -5.51
CA VAL A 299 9.84 7.43 -4.90
C VAL A 299 9.89 8.96 -4.97
N ASN A 300 10.96 9.58 -4.47
CA ASN A 300 11.08 11.05 -4.44
C ASN A 300 11.30 11.67 -5.83
N ARG A 301 12.07 11.02 -6.72
CA ARG A 301 12.24 11.45 -8.12
C ARG A 301 10.91 11.57 -8.86
N MET A 302 9.99 10.64 -8.60
CA MET A 302 8.68 10.60 -9.23
C MET A 302 7.57 11.25 -8.37
N ASN A 303 7.92 11.85 -7.23
CA ASN A 303 6.95 12.57 -6.40
C ASN A 303 6.52 13.86 -7.09
N ASN A 304 5.22 14.04 -7.29
CA ASN A 304 4.68 15.26 -7.89
C ASN A 304 4.92 16.51 -7.01
N ASN A 305 5.08 16.31 -5.71
CA ASN A 305 5.29 17.36 -4.72
C ASN A 305 6.76 17.53 -4.32
N TRP A 306 7.70 17.07 -5.15
CA TRP A 306 9.16 17.09 -4.88
C TRP A 306 9.71 18.43 -4.35
N PHE A 307 9.03 19.55 -4.61
CA PHE A 307 9.43 20.90 -4.19
C PHE A 307 8.96 21.29 -2.77
N CYS A 308 7.99 20.60 -2.17
CA CYS A 308 7.43 20.99 -0.87
C CYS A 308 7.36 19.85 0.14
N GLU A 309 7.78 18.64 -0.22
CA GLU A 309 7.82 17.52 0.69
C GLU A 309 8.90 16.51 0.31
N GLU A 310 9.36 15.77 1.31
CA GLU A 310 10.20 14.58 1.13
C GLU A 310 9.47 13.37 1.71
N ILE A 311 9.50 12.27 0.96
CA ILE A 311 8.88 11.02 1.38
C ILE A 311 9.97 10.11 1.93
N ARG A 312 9.78 9.62 3.16
CA ARG A 312 10.66 8.62 3.78
C ARG A 312 9.92 7.49 4.49
N ALA A 313 8.60 7.45 4.39
CA ALA A 313 7.79 6.37 4.91
C ALA A 313 6.65 6.03 3.95
N THR A 314 6.10 4.83 4.12
CA THR A 314 4.86 4.42 3.45
C THR A 314 3.81 4.09 4.49
N ASN A 315 2.57 4.03 4.06
CA ASN A 315 1.54 3.34 4.83
C ASN A 315 1.88 1.83 5.00
N PRO A 316 1.16 1.08 5.87
CA PRO A 316 1.41 -0.34 6.16
C PRO A 316 1.59 -1.28 4.96
N CYS A 317 0.95 -0.99 3.82
CA CYS A 317 0.92 -1.87 2.66
C CYS A 317 1.83 -1.43 1.50
N GLY A 318 2.56 -0.31 1.66
CA GLY A 318 3.58 0.16 0.71
C GLY A 318 3.06 0.91 -0.53
N GLU A 319 1.76 0.93 -0.79
CA GLU A 319 1.16 1.55 -1.99
C GLU A 319 1.12 3.07 -1.96
N GLN A 320 1.16 3.67 -0.77
CA GLN A 320 1.21 5.11 -0.56
C GLN A 320 2.47 5.48 0.22
N PRO A 321 3.56 5.78 -0.50
CA PRO A 321 4.63 6.60 0.02
C PRO A 321 4.06 7.99 0.33
N LEU A 322 4.17 8.43 1.59
CA LEU A 322 3.52 9.64 2.07
C LEU A 322 4.53 10.52 2.82
N PRO A 323 4.37 11.85 2.74
CA PRO A 323 5.12 12.76 3.60
C PRO A 323 4.68 12.59 5.07
N PRO A 324 5.43 13.19 6.01
CA PRO A 324 5.01 13.27 7.41
C PRO A 324 3.56 13.75 7.55
N GLU A 325 2.78 13.07 8.40
CA GLU A 325 1.35 13.31 8.61
C GLU A 325 0.44 13.08 7.37
N GLY A 326 0.98 12.60 6.26
CA GLY A 326 0.21 12.33 5.04
C GLY A 326 -0.87 11.26 5.24
N ALA A 327 -1.94 11.34 4.46
CA ALA A 327 -3.11 10.48 4.55
C ALA A 327 -3.31 9.62 3.29
N CYS A 328 -3.70 8.36 3.50
CA CYS A 328 -3.94 7.35 2.48
C CYS A 328 -5.44 7.31 2.11
N LEU A 329 -5.88 8.24 1.28
CA LEU A 329 -7.23 8.24 0.69
C LEU A 329 -7.25 7.35 -0.56
N LEU A 330 -8.02 6.27 -0.53
CA LEU A 330 -7.98 5.22 -1.56
C LEU A 330 -9.34 4.91 -2.18
N GLY A 331 -9.30 4.36 -3.39
CA GLY A 331 -10.43 3.77 -4.08
C GLY A 331 -9.95 2.80 -5.16
N SER A 332 -10.80 1.86 -5.59
CA SER A 332 -10.45 0.94 -6.66
C SER A 332 -11.58 0.79 -7.67
N VAL A 333 -11.25 0.84 -8.96
CA VAL A 333 -12.17 0.50 -10.04
C VAL A 333 -12.12 -1.00 -10.29
N ASN A 334 -13.26 -1.68 -10.20
CA ASN A 334 -13.35 -3.12 -10.49
C ASN A 334 -13.35 -3.36 -12.00
N LEU A 335 -12.19 -3.77 -12.54
CA LEU A 335 -12.00 -3.96 -13.98
C LEU A 335 -12.93 -5.01 -14.57
N THR A 336 -13.39 -5.97 -13.76
CA THR A 336 -14.24 -7.04 -14.28
C THR A 336 -15.54 -6.51 -14.85
N ARG A 337 -16.04 -5.36 -14.36
CA ARG A 337 -17.30 -4.73 -14.81
C ARG A 337 -17.28 -4.22 -16.26
N PHE A 338 -16.10 -4.11 -16.87
CA PHE A 338 -15.92 -3.52 -18.18
C PHE A 338 -15.69 -4.55 -19.30
N VAL A 339 -15.79 -5.85 -18.99
CA VAL A 339 -15.65 -6.90 -20.03
C VAL A 339 -16.97 -7.13 -20.76
N ILE A 340 -16.91 -7.04 -22.08
CA ILE A 340 -17.97 -7.30 -23.03
C ILE A 340 -17.70 -8.64 -23.72
N ASP A 341 -18.74 -9.48 -23.85
CA ASP A 341 -18.65 -10.85 -24.41
C ASP A 341 -17.59 -11.72 -23.69
N PRO A 342 -17.61 -11.82 -22.33
CA PRO A 342 -16.59 -12.55 -21.58
C PRO A 342 -16.50 -14.01 -22.04
N PHE A 343 -15.27 -14.48 -22.28
CA PHE A 343 -14.96 -15.80 -22.86
C PHE A 343 -15.55 -16.09 -24.25
N GLY A 344 -16.19 -15.09 -24.88
CA GLY A 344 -16.89 -15.25 -26.15
C GLY A 344 -15.96 -15.32 -27.36
N LYS A 345 -16.49 -14.97 -28.53
CA LYS A 345 -15.72 -15.05 -29.79
C LYS A 345 -14.81 -13.82 -29.96
N ALA A 346 -15.21 -12.69 -29.41
CA ALA A 346 -14.46 -11.44 -29.48
C ALA A 346 -14.60 -10.68 -28.15
N PRO A 347 -14.08 -11.24 -27.03
CA PRO A 347 -14.12 -10.56 -25.75
C PRO A 347 -13.32 -9.25 -25.85
N ARG A 348 -13.86 -8.16 -25.27
CA ARG A 348 -13.22 -6.84 -25.33
C ARG A 348 -13.50 -6.01 -24.08
N PHE A 349 -12.67 -5.01 -23.84
CA PHE A 349 -12.81 -4.08 -22.73
C PHE A 349 -13.59 -2.81 -23.14
N ASP A 350 -14.44 -2.32 -22.25
CA ASP A 350 -15.26 -1.12 -22.43
C ASP A 350 -14.54 0.13 -21.93
N TRP A 351 -13.64 0.65 -22.76
CA TRP A 351 -12.80 1.81 -22.45
C TRP A 351 -13.59 3.10 -22.19
N GLU A 352 -14.73 3.29 -22.85
CA GLU A 352 -15.56 4.48 -22.70
C GLU A 352 -16.20 4.53 -21.31
N ARG A 353 -16.88 3.45 -20.92
CA ARG A 353 -17.48 3.34 -19.60
C ARG A 353 -16.43 3.34 -18.49
N TYR A 354 -15.26 2.73 -18.73
CA TYR A 354 -14.14 2.77 -17.79
C TYR A 354 -13.70 4.21 -17.48
N ARG A 355 -13.44 5.03 -18.51
CA ARG A 355 -13.10 6.45 -18.32
C ARG A 355 -14.22 7.22 -17.63
N GLN A 356 -15.48 6.96 -17.98
CA GLN A 356 -16.60 7.63 -17.32
C GLN A 356 -16.69 7.31 -15.81
N VAL A 357 -16.46 6.04 -15.42
CA VAL A 357 -16.41 5.64 -14.01
C VAL A 357 -15.22 6.30 -13.30
N VAL A 358 -14.02 6.28 -13.90
CA VAL A 358 -12.83 6.96 -13.36
C VAL A 358 -13.09 8.45 -13.14
N ALA A 359 -13.72 9.12 -14.11
CA ALA A 359 -14.01 10.54 -14.03
C ALA A 359 -14.92 10.88 -12.84
N ILE A 360 -16.06 10.19 -12.72
CA ILE A 360 -17.01 10.40 -11.63
C ILE A 360 -16.39 10.00 -10.29
N PHE A 361 -15.65 8.90 -10.25
CA PHE A 361 -15.05 8.40 -9.01
C PHE A 361 -13.93 9.32 -8.51
N THR A 362 -13.22 10.02 -9.40
CA THR A 362 -12.21 11.02 -9.02
C THR A 362 -12.85 12.15 -8.22
N ARG A 363 -14.01 12.63 -8.65
CA ARG A 363 -14.80 13.63 -7.92
C ARG A 363 -15.30 13.10 -6.57
N MET A 364 -15.74 11.84 -6.52
CA MET A 364 -16.16 11.21 -5.26
C MET A 364 -15.02 11.17 -4.24
N LEU A 365 -13.79 10.81 -4.66
CA LEU A 365 -12.62 10.82 -3.77
C LEU A 365 -12.23 12.24 -3.35
N ASP A 366 -12.28 13.24 -4.24
CA ASP A 366 -12.07 14.65 -3.87
C ASP A 366 -13.06 15.10 -2.76
N ASN A 367 -14.30 14.63 -2.78
CA ASN A 367 -15.29 14.94 -1.73
C ASN A 367 -14.98 14.28 -0.39
N VAL A 368 -14.30 13.12 -0.37
CA VAL A 368 -13.91 12.47 0.88
C VAL A 368 -12.94 13.34 1.68
N VAL A 369 -12.14 14.20 1.03
CA VAL A 369 -11.24 15.13 1.71
C VAL A 369 -12.01 16.01 2.71
N GLU A 370 -13.18 16.50 2.33
CA GLU A 370 -14.02 17.40 3.13
C GLU A 370 -14.64 16.73 4.38
N ILE A 371 -14.78 15.40 4.34
CA ILE A 371 -15.43 14.60 5.40
C ILE A 371 -14.51 13.49 5.93
N SER A 372 -13.20 13.66 5.81
CA SER A 372 -12.21 12.60 6.04
C SER A 372 -12.22 12.01 7.45
N GLY A 373 -12.56 12.80 8.47
CA GLY A 373 -12.63 12.36 9.86
C GLY A 373 -11.27 12.04 10.51
N LEU A 374 -10.17 12.61 9.98
CA LEU A 374 -8.83 12.41 10.55
C LEU A 374 -8.71 13.03 11.95
N PRO A 375 -8.11 12.31 12.92
CA PRO A 375 -8.09 12.72 14.32
C PRO A 375 -7.10 13.85 14.60
N LEU A 376 -5.98 13.90 13.87
CA LEU A 376 -4.88 14.84 14.16
C LEU A 376 -4.97 16.11 13.29
N PRO A 377 -4.68 17.30 13.84
CA PRO A 377 -4.68 18.54 13.07
C PRO A 377 -3.71 18.54 11.89
N GLY A 378 -2.49 18.01 12.03
CA GLY A 378 -1.53 18.01 10.93
C GLY A 378 -1.92 17.06 9.79
N GLN A 379 -2.48 15.88 10.12
CA GLN A 379 -3.09 14.99 9.12
C GLN A 379 -4.22 15.68 8.32
N ARG A 380 -5.06 16.47 8.99
CA ARG A 380 -6.11 17.26 8.32
C ARG A 380 -5.53 18.32 7.39
N ARG A 381 -4.52 19.08 7.87
CA ARG A 381 -3.83 20.07 7.04
C ARG A 381 -3.20 19.45 5.80
N GLU A 382 -2.53 18.31 5.94
CA GLU A 382 -1.88 17.62 4.83
C GLU A 382 -2.88 17.18 3.75
N ILE A 383 -3.98 16.51 4.14
CA ILE A 383 -4.98 16.08 3.16
C ILE A 383 -5.72 17.26 2.53
N GLU A 384 -6.00 18.34 3.27
CA GLU A 384 -6.69 19.52 2.76
C GLU A 384 -5.81 20.35 1.82
N ALA A 385 -4.52 20.50 2.14
CA ALA A 385 -3.58 21.30 1.37
C ALA A 385 -3.21 20.66 0.02
N LYS A 386 -3.04 19.33 0.01
CA LYS A 386 -2.54 18.59 -1.17
C LYS A 386 -3.63 17.79 -1.88
N ARG A 387 -4.71 17.45 -1.17
CA ARG A 387 -5.87 16.72 -1.69
C ARG A 387 -5.50 15.39 -2.35
N ARG A 388 -4.39 14.80 -1.87
CA ARG A 388 -3.80 13.56 -2.35
C ARG A 388 -4.81 12.42 -2.22
N HIS A 389 -4.99 11.67 -3.29
CA HIS A 389 -5.69 10.38 -3.24
C HIS A 389 -5.00 9.36 -4.15
N GLY A 390 -5.38 8.10 -3.97
CA GLY A 390 -4.87 6.98 -4.74
C GLY A 390 -6.02 6.12 -5.24
N MET A 391 -6.44 6.39 -6.46
CA MET A 391 -7.32 5.51 -7.21
C MET A 391 -6.47 4.43 -7.87
N GLY A 392 -6.83 3.19 -7.62
CA GLY A 392 -6.28 2.03 -8.30
C GLY A 392 -7.39 1.24 -8.96
N PHE A 393 -7.12 -0.04 -9.14
CA PHE A 393 -8.08 -0.97 -9.69
C PHE A 393 -7.88 -2.35 -9.09
N LEU A 394 -8.92 -3.18 -9.19
CA LEU A 394 -8.89 -4.59 -8.81
C LEU A 394 -9.41 -5.46 -9.94
N GLY A 395 -9.17 -6.76 -9.84
CA GLY A 395 -9.67 -7.75 -10.80
C GLY A 395 -8.87 -7.78 -12.10
N LEU A 396 -7.59 -7.38 -12.10
CA LEU A 396 -6.74 -7.45 -13.29
C LEU A 396 -6.65 -8.89 -13.82
N GLY A 397 -6.24 -9.84 -12.98
CA GLY A 397 -6.17 -11.26 -13.32
C GLY A 397 -7.51 -11.80 -13.84
N SER A 398 -8.60 -11.55 -13.11
CA SER A 398 -9.95 -11.96 -13.53
C SER A 398 -10.35 -11.38 -14.89
N THR A 399 -10.01 -10.11 -15.14
CA THR A 399 -10.32 -9.41 -16.40
C THR A 399 -9.54 -10.00 -17.56
N LEU A 400 -8.23 -10.21 -17.40
CA LEU A 400 -7.36 -10.85 -18.38
C LEU A 400 -7.89 -12.25 -18.75
N THR A 401 -8.26 -13.06 -17.76
CA THR A 401 -8.85 -14.39 -17.98
C THR A 401 -10.15 -14.32 -18.79
N MET A 402 -11.05 -13.37 -18.50
CA MET A 402 -12.28 -13.17 -19.29
C MET A 402 -12.02 -12.67 -20.72
N LEU A 403 -10.91 -11.95 -20.93
CA LEU A 403 -10.42 -11.53 -22.24
C LEU A 403 -9.63 -12.63 -22.96
N LYS A 404 -9.39 -13.78 -22.32
CA LYS A 404 -8.55 -14.89 -22.81
C LYS A 404 -7.08 -14.52 -22.97
N ILE A 405 -6.60 -13.57 -22.17
CA ILE A 405 -5.20 -13.13 -22.14
C ILE A 405 -4.52 -13.81 -20.95
N PRO A 406 -3.52 -14.69 -21.16
CA PRO A 406 -2.78 -15.29 -20.06
C PRO A 406 -2.03 -14.24 -19.23
N TYR A 407 -2.18 -14.28 -17.91
CA TYR A 407 -1.48 -13.37 -17.01
C TYR A 407 0.05 -13.50 -17.15
N GLY A 408 0.77 -12.39 -17.20
CA GLY A 408 2.22 -12.35 -17.37
C GLY A 408 2.70 -12.54 -18.81
N SER A 409 1.80 -12.67 -19.79
CA SER A 409 2.13 -12.63 -21.22
C SER A 409 2.43 -11.18 -21.68
N PRO A 410 3.14 -10.97 -22.82
CA PRO A 410 3.35 -9.62 -23.37
C PRO A 410 2.06 -8.84 -23.61
N GLU A 411 0.98 -9.51 -24.02
CA GLU A 411 -0.34 -8.89 -24.21
C GLU A 411 -0.94 -8.45 -22.86
N SER A 412 -0.76 -9.22 -21.79
CA SER A 412 -1.19 -8.81 -20.44
C SER A 412 -0.44 -7.58 -19.93
N LEU A 413 0.85 -7.44 -20.26
CA LEU A 413 1.65 -6.27 -19.88
C LEU A 413 1.15 -5.02 -20.61
N ALA A 414 0.93 -5.12 -21.92
CA ALA A 414 0.36 -4.03 -22.72
C ALA A 414 -1.02 -3.60 -22.22
N PHE A 415 -1.90 -4.57 -21.90
CA PHE A 415 -3.21 -4.27 -21.32
C PHE A 415 -3.10 -3.59 -19.95
N THR A 416 -2.20 -4.07 -19.08
CA THR A 416 -1.98 -3.50 -17.75
C THR A 416 -1.50 -2.04 -17.81
N GLU A 417 -0.59 -1.76 -18.74
CA GLU A 417 -0.13 -0.39 -18.99
C GLU A 417 -1.27 0.48 -19.55
N GLU A 418 -2.06 -0.01 -20.51
CA GLU A 418 -3.15 0.74 -21.10
C GLU A 418 -4.26 1.09 -20.09
N VAL A 419 -4.62 0.16 -19.20
CA VAL A 419 -5.57 0.41 -18.11
C VAL A 419 -5.03 1.49 -17.17
N SER A 420 -3.79 1.35 -16.71
CA SER A 420 -3.14 2.32 -15.82
C SER A 420 -3.03 3.71 -16.48
N ARG A 421 -2.72 3.76 -17.78
CA ARG A 421 -2.66 5.00 -18.57
C ARG A 421 -4.02 5.68 -18.64
N ASN A 422 -5.07 4.96 -19.00
CA ASN A 422 -6.42 5.53 -19.07
C ASN A 422 -6.89 6.04 -17.70
N LEU A 423 -6.57 5.34 -16.61
CA LEU A 423 -6.85 5.80 -15.24
C LEU A 423 -6.17 7.14 -14.94
N ALA A 424 -4.86 7.23 -15.18
CA ALA A 424 -4.07 8.40 -14.89
C ALA A 424 -4.50 9.62 -15.73
N LEU A 425 -4.62 9.45 -17.06
CA LEU A 425 -4.95 10.57 -17.96
C LEU A 425 -6.35 11.12 -17.71
N GLU A 426 -7.33 10.25 -17.45
CA GLU A 426 -8.68 10.71 -17.09
C GLU A 426 -8.67 11.41 -15.73
N GLY A 427 -7.90 10.88 -14.77
CA GLY A 427 -7.66 11.54 -13.48
C GLY A 427 -7.16 12.97 -13.61
N TRP A 428 -6.10 13.20 -14.38
CA TRP A 428 -5.52 14.54 -14.57
C TRP A 428 -6.45 15.49 -15.33
N LYS A 429 -7.28 14.98 -16.25
CA LYS A 429 -8.35 15.79 -16.88
C LYS A 429 -9.36 16.25 -15.83
N GLN A 430 -9.78 15.36 -14.94
CA GLN A 430 -10.65 15.76 -13.81
C GLN A 430 -9.94 16.67 -12.81
N ALA A 431 -8.63 16.56 -12.63
CA ALA A 431 -7.86 17.45 -11.77
C ALA A 431 -7.97 18.92 -12.25
N LEU A 432 -7.90 19.15 -13.57
CA LEU A 432 -8.06 20.46 -14.19
C LEU A 432 -9.52 20.95 -14.14
N GLU A 433 -10.48 20.10 -14.49
CA GLU A 433 -11.89 20.49 -14.49
C GLU A 433 -12.39 20.84 -13.07
N LEU A 434 -12.01 20.02 -12.08
CA LEU A 434 -12.35 20.31 -10.68
C LEU A 434 -11.58 21.50 -10.13
N SER A 435 -10.37 21.82 -10.61
CA SER A 435 -9.66 23.03 -10.17
C SER A 435 -10.35 24.29 -10.65
N ARG A 436 -10.90 24.28 -11.87
CA ARG A 436 -11.73 25.36 -12.41
C ARG A 436 -13.03 25.52 -11.66
N GLU A 437 -13.65 24.42 -11.25
CA GLU A 437 -14.95 24.44 -10.57
C GLU A 437 -14.84 24.74 -9.07
N LYS A 438 -13.94 24.05 -8.37
CA LYS A 438 -13.85 24.03 -6.90
C LYS A 438 -12.61 24.73 -6.35
N GLY A 439 -11.72 25.20 -7.22
CA GLY A 439 -10.43 25.77 -6.86
C GLY A 439 -9.30 24.75 -6.86
N VAL A 440 -8.09 25.25 -7.08
CA VAL A 440 -6.84 24.50 -7.03
C VAL A 440 -6.54 23.93 -5.63
N ALA A 441 -5.78 22.85 -5.54
CA ALA A 441 -5.19 22.41 -4.27
C ALA A 441 -4.36 23.55 -3.64
N PRO A 442 -4.54 23.89 -2.35
CA PRO A 442 -3.83 24.99 -1.71
C PRO A 442 -2.30 24.97 -1.91
N ALA A 443 -1.67 23.80 -1.81
CA ALA A 443 -0.23 23.63 -2.01
C ALA A 443 0.25 23.99 -3.43
N LEU A 444 -0.63 24.05 -4.43
CA LEU A 444 -0.28 24.47 -5.80
C LEU A 444 -0.54 25.97 -6.04
N ALA A 445 -1.27 26.62 -5.13
CA ALA A 445 -1.51 28.07 -5.16
C ALA A 445 -0.38 28.87 -4.51
N GLU A 446 0.35 28.25 -3.58
CA GLU A 446 1.47 28.86 -2.85
C GLU A 446 2.71 29.07 -3.74
N ASP A 447 3.52 30.07 -3.38
CA ASP A 447 4.84 30.30 -3.99
C ASP A 447 5.93 29.64 -3.13
N TYR A 448 6.85 28.92 -3.77
CA TYR A 448 7.98 28.26 -3.13
C TYR A 448 9.29 28.90 -3.55
N GLU A 449 10.19 29.06 -2.59
CA GLU A 449 11.53 29.57 -2.85
C GLU A 449 12.42 28.47 -3.45
N ILE A 450 13.09 28.75 -4.56
CA ILE A 450 14.01 27.81 -5.20
C ILE A 450 15.27 27.65 -4.35
N THR A 451 15.53 26.43 -3.89
CA THR A 451 16.69 26.09 -3.06
C THR A 451 17.85 25.51 -3.88
N PRO A 452 19.08 25.47 -3.33
CA PRO A 452 20.19 24.75 -3.96
C PRO A 452 19.86 23.29 -4.27
N ARG A 453 19.17 22.60 -3.35
CA ARG A 453 18.70 21.22 -3.53
C ARG A 453 17.77 21.11 -4.74
N MET A 454 16.80 22.01 -4.89
CA MET A 454 15.89 21.99 -6.04
C MET A 454 16.65 22.16 -7.37
N MET A 455 17.64 23.06 -7.41
CA MET A 455 18.49 23.24 -8.59
C MET A 455 19.30 21.99 -8.95
N ARG A 456 19.80 21.26 -7.95
CA ARG A 456 20.51 19.98 -8.15
C ARG A 456 19.56 18.90 -8.68
N GLU A 457 18.37 18.80 -8.10
CA GLU A 457 17.39 17.78 -8.47
C GLU A 457 16.69 18.04 -9.82
N ARG A 458 16.52 19.31 -10.18
CA ARG A 458 15.86 19.78 -11.41
C ARG A 458 16.72 20.83 -12.12
N PRO A 459 17.84 20.42 -12.76
CA PRO A 459 18.74 21.34 -13.45
C PRO A 459 18.07 22.12 -14.60
N GLU A 460 16.93 21.66 -15.10
CA GLU A 460 16.12 22.40 -16.07
C GLU A 460 15.58 23.75 -15.53
N LEU A 461 15.43 23.94 -14.22
CA LEU A 461 15.04 25.23 -13.63
C LEU A 461 16.00 26.35 -14.07
N LYS A 462 17.30 26.07 -14.04
CA LYS A 462 18.34 27.01 -14.47
C LYS A 462 18.29 27.27 -15.97
N GLN A 463 17.92 26.26 -16.77
CA GLN A 463 17.78 26.42 -18.23
C GLN A 463 16.62 27.36 -18.58
N ASP A 464 15.57 27.34 -17.76
CA ASP A 464 14.41 28.22 -17.87
C ASP A 464 14.61 29.61 -17.22
N GLY A 465 15.80 29.86 -16.67
CA GLY A 465 16.22 31.18 -16.18
C GLY A 465 15.93 31.46 -14.70
N TYR A 466 15.57 30.44 -13.92
CA TYR A 466 15.43 30.59 -12.46
C TYR A 466 16.78 30.61 -11.75
N GLU A 467 16.84 31.32 -10.63
CA GLU A 467 17.98 31.39 -9.71
C GLU A 467 17.57 30.95 -8.28
N VAL A 468 18.56 30.60 -7.45
CA VAL A 468 18.31 30.30 -6.03
C VAL A 468 17.75 31.55 -5.34
N GLY A 469 16.67 31.38 -4.58
CA GLY A 469 15.95 32.48 -3.93
C GLY A 469 14.75 33.02 -4.72
N ASP A 470 14.59 32.63 -6.00
CA ASP A 470 13.38 32.97 -6.76
C ASP A 470 12.14 32.32 -6.14
N LYS A 471 11.00 33.01 -6.22
CA LYS A 471 9.71 32.48 -5.78
C LYS A 471 8.89 32.01 -6.97
N VAL A 472 8.53 30.73 -6.98
CA VAL A 472 7.82 30.08 -8.07
C VAL A 472 6.54 29.43 -7.57
N PRO A 473 5.38 29.67 -8.21
CA PRO A 473 4.13 29.02 -7.84
C PRO A 473 4.23 27.48 -7.90
N GLY A 474 3.69 26.81 -6.88
CA GLY A 474 3.66 25.35 -6.78
C GLY A 474 3.04 24.66 -8.00
N ARG A 475 2.01 25.25 -8.62
CA ARG A 475 1.43 24.74 -9.89
C ARG A 475 2.43 24.67 -11.04
N ILE A 476 3.41 25.58 -11.11
CA ILE A 476 4.46 25.57 -12.14
C ILE A 476 5.47 24.48 -11.81
N LEU A 477 5.93 24.39 -10.56
CA LEU A 477 6.84 23.35 -10.07
C LEU A 477 6.27 21.93 -10.23
N HIS A 478 4.97 21.77 -9.98
CA HIS A 478 4.23 20.54 -10.18
C HIS A 478 4.11 20.18 -11.65
N ALA A 479 3.53 21.05 -12.49
CA ALA A 479 3.20 20.70 -13.86
C ALA A 479 4.44 20.59 -14.77
N ARG A 480 5.44 21.47 -14.63
CA ARG A 480 6.59 21.53 -15.54
C ARG A 480 7.81 20.76 -15.06
N TYR A 481 8.00 20.63 -13.75
CA TYR A 481 9.24 20.12 -13.16
C TYR A 481 9.06 18.82 -12.36
N SER A 482 7.83 18.31 -12.18
CA SER A 482 7.63 16.91 -11.77
C SER A 482 8.03 15.98 -12.91
N ARG A 483 8.88 14.98 -12.63
CA ARG A 483 9.23 13.93 -13.61
C ARG A 483 8.02 13.12 -14.05
N TYR A 484 7.06 12.92 -13.15
CA TYR A 484 5.82 12.23 -13.51
C TYR A 484 4.93 13.10 -14.41
N MET A 485 4.79 14.40 -14.16
CA MET A 485 4.00 15.28 -15.03
C MET A 485 4.67 15.51 -16.40
N GLN A 486 6.00 15.52 -16.47
CA GLN A 486 6.74 15.52 -17.75
C GLN A 486 6.37 14.31 -18.60
N LYS A 487 6.23 13.13 -17.99
CA LYS A 487 5.73 11.94 -18.69
C LYS A 487 4.29 12.08 -19.17
N VAL A 488 3.40 12.66 -18.35
CA VAL A 488 2.03 12.96 -18.79
C VAL A 488 2.04 13.93 -19.99
N ALA A 489 2.97 14.89 -20.01
CA ALA A 489 3.11 15.84 -21.10
C ALA A 489 3.57 15.20 -22.43
N GLU A 490 4.23 14.04 -22.41
CA GLU A 490 4.58 13.29 -23.63
C GLU A 490 3.34 12.85 -24.42
N VAL A 491 2.21 12.65 -23.74
CA VAL A 491 0.96 12.17 -24.34
C VAL A 491 -0.17 13.20 -24.33
N GLU A 492 -0.22 14.09 -23.34
CA GLU A 492 -1.24 15.12 -23.16
C GLU A 492 -0.57 16.49 -22.86
N PRO A 493 0.25 17.04 -23.78
CA PRO A 493 1.01 18.26 -23.53
C PRO A 493 0.13 19.49 -23.24
N GLU A 494 -1.01 19.60 -23.92
CA GLU A 494 -1.97 20.69 -23.72
C GLU A 494 -2.64 20.64 -22.34
N LEU A 495 -2.86 19.44 -21.80
CA LEU A 495 -3.39 19.27 -20.44
C LEU A 495 -2.38 19.77 -19.42
N VAL A 496 -1.12 19.37 -19.53
CA VAL A 496 -0.06 19.79 -18.60
C VAL A 496 0.21 21.30 -18.69
N ALA A 497 0.15 21.88 -19.89
CA ALA A 497 0.23 23.33 -20.07
C ALA A 497 -0.91 24.06 -19.33
N GLN A 498 -2.15 23.57 -19.45
CA GLN A 498 -3.30 24.13 -18.72
C GLN A 498 -3.20 23.93 -17.21
N LEU A 499 -2.63 22.80 -16.75
CA LEU A 499 -2.35 22.58 -15.33
C LEU A 499 -1.29 23.55 -14.79
N ALA A 500 -0.28 23.92 -15.60
CA ALA A 500 0.69 24.94 -15.21
C ALA A 500 0.05 26.34 -15.09
N GLU A 501 -0.93 26.64 -15.95
CA GLU A 501 -1.65 27.92 -15.95
C GLU A 501 -2.67 28.01 -14.80
N HIS A 502 -3.54 27.02 -14.67
CA HIS A 502 -4.69 27.04 -13.75
C HIS A 502 -4.46 26.30 -12.43
N GLY A 503 -3.55 25.32 -12.41
CA GLY A 503 -3.36 24.39 -11.29
C GLY A 503 -4.30 23.18 -11.33
N ALA A 504 -3.99 22.18 -10.49
CA ALA A 504 -4.75 20.94 -10.32
C ALA A 504 -5.58 20.95 -9.02
N ARG A 505 -6.72 20.23 -8.98
CA ARG A 505 -7.51 20.06 -7.76
C ARG A 505 -6.80 19.21 -6.70
N PHE A 506 -5.87 18.36 -7.11
CA PHE A 506 -5.12 17.45 -6.23
C PHE A 506 -3.73 17.23 -6.79
N THR A 507 -2.78 16.85 -5.91
CA THR A 507 -1.38 16.70 -6.33
C THR A 507 -1.00 15.28 -6.75
N HIS A 508 -1.81 14.28 -6.37
CA HIS A 508 -1.68 12.89 -6.83
C HIS A 508 -3.06 12.26 -7.02
N HIS A 509 -3.13 11.32 -7.96
CA HIS A 509 -4.36 10.65 -8.37
C HIS A 509 -4.38 9.16 -8.09
N SER A 510 -3.25 8.47 -8.26
CA SER A 510 -3.23 7.04 -8.54
C SER A 510 -2.34 6.23 -7.59
N SER A 511 -2.87 5.10 -7.12
CA SER A 511 -2.16 4.15 -6.27
C SER A 511 -2.88 2.81 -6.33
N ILE A 512 -2.14 1.71 -6.36
CA ILE A 512 -2.74 0.37 -6.40
C ILE A 512 -2.56 -0.29 -5.04
N ALA A 513 -3.64 -0.26 -4.27
CA ALA A 513 -3.71 -0.83 -2.92
C ALA A 513 -4.00 -2.34 -2.95
N PRO A 514 -3.70 -3.07 -1.86
CA PRO A 514 -4.20 -4.42 -1.71
C PRO A 514 -5.71 -4.36 -1.48
N THR A 515 -6.47 -5.05 -2.32
CA THR A 515 -7.94 -4.99 -2.29
C THR A 515 -8.59 -6.18 -1.60
N GLY A 516 -7.86 -6.94 -0.78
CA GLY A 516 -8.27 -8.24 -0.23
C GLY A 516 -9.74 -8.34 0.23
N THR A 517 -10.17 -7.49 1.17
CA THR A 517 -11.54 -7.56 1.69
C THR A 517 -12.58 -6.98 0.72
N ILE A 518 -12.29 -5.85 0.06
CA ILE A 518 -13.25 -5.22 -0.87
C ILE A 518 -13.43 -6.05 -2.15
N SER A 519 -12.39 -6.71 -2.63
CA SER A 519 -12.41 -7.58 -3.80
C SER A 519 -13.24 -8.83 -3.52
N LEU A 520 -13.02 -9.45 -2.36
CA LEU A 520 -13.76 -10.62 -1.94
C LEU A 520 -15.24 -10.33 -1.68
N SER A 521 -15.59 -9.14 -1.19
CA SER A 521 -16.99 -8.74 -0.97
C SER A 521 -17.61 -8.04 -2.19
N LEU A 522 -17.41 -6.73 -2.33
CA LEU A 522 -18.02 -5.86 -3.33
C LEU A 522 -17.50 -6.15 -4.74
N GLY A 523 -16.28 -6.67 -4.87
CA GLY A 523 -15.70 -7.17 -6.10
C GLY A 523 -16.14 -8.58 -6.49
N ASN A 524 -16.97 -9.24 -5.69
CA ASN A 524 -17.49 -10.60 -5.92
C ASN A 524 -16.39 -11.66 -6.11
N ASN A 525 -15.32 -11.56 -5.30
CA ASN A 525 -14.11 -12.38 -5.37
C ASN A 525 -13.34 -12.26 -6.69
N ALA A 526 -13.31 -11.06 -7.26
CA ALA A 526 -12.34 -10.72 -8.30
C ALA A 526 -10.91 -10.78 -7.74
N SER A 527 -9.92 -10.95 -8.61
CA SER A 527 -8.51 -10.97 -8.21
C SER A 527 -8.11 -9.64 -7.54
N ASN A 528 -7.14 -9.68 -6.62
CA ASN A 528 -6.85 -8.53 -5.75
C ASN A 528 -5.93 -7.53 -6.44
N GLY A 529 -6.32 -6.27 -6.57
CA GLY A 529 -5.44 -5.27 -7.19
C GLY A 529 -4.99 -5.70 -8.59
N ILE A 530 -3.66 -5.75 -8.76
CA ILE A 530 -3.00 -6.31 -9.95
C ILE A 530 -2.57 -7.77 -9.80
N GLU A 531 -2.93 -8.45 -8.71
CA GLU A 531 -2.61 -9.86 -8.48
C GLU A 531 -3.38 -10.77 -9.46
N PRO A 532 -2.77 -11.91 -9.88
CA PRO A 532 -3.54 -13.02 -10.42
C PRO A 532 -4.43 -13.62 -9.33
N SER A 533 -5.38 -14.48 -9.71
CA SER A 533 -6.14 -15.22 -8.72
C SER A 533 -5.23 -16.20 -7.99
N PHE A 534 -5.31 -16.23 -6.65
CA PHE A 534 -4.51 -17.16 -5.85
C PHE A 534 -4.87 -18.62 -6.17
N SER A 535 -6.18 -18.90 -6.21
CA SER A 535 -6.77 -20.15 -6.65
C SER A 535 -8.16 -19.85 -7.20
N HIS A 536 -8.61 -20.64 -8.18
CA HIS A 536 -9.95 -20.48 -8.73
C HIS A 536 -11.04 -21.05 -7.81
N ARG A 537 -10.71 -21.98 -6.91
CA ARG A 537 -11.64 -22.65 -6.00
C ARG A 537 -10.96 -23.00 -4.68
N TYR A 538 -11.54 -22.54 -3.57
CA TYR A 538 -11.06 -22.86 -2.23
C TYR A 538 -12.22 -22.85 -1.22
N PHE A 539 -11.98 -23.36 -0.01
CA PHE A 539 -13.01 -23.44 1.03
C PHE A 539 -12.73 -22.45 2.16
N ARG A 540 -13.79 -21.87 2.72
CA ARG A 540 -13.71 -21.05 3.93
C ARG A 540 -14.66 -21.57 4.99
N ASN A 541 -14.14 -21.65 6.22
CA ASN A 541 -14.95 -21.92 7.40
C ASN A 541 -15.67 -20.63 7.83
N VAL A 542 -16.97 -20.54 7.56
CA VAL A 542 -17.79 -19.37 7.90
C VAL A 542 -18.84 -19.77 8.92
N ILE A 543 -19.03 -18.94 9.95
CA ILE A 543 -20.20 -19.04 10.83
C ILE A 543 -21.34 -18.34 10.08
N GLN A 544 -22.22 -19.12 9.47
CA GLN A 544 -23.40 -18.57 8.82
C GLN A 544 -24.32 -17.94 9.87
N SER A 545 -24.96 -16.82 9.51
CA SER A 545 -25.92 -16.14 10.37
C SER A 545 -27.00 -17.11 10.86
N GLY A 546 -27.13 -17.27 12.18
CA GLY A 546 -28.08 -18.18 12.81
C GLY A 546 -27.57 -19.61 13.12
N LYS A 547 -26.33 -19.96 12.75
CA LYS A 547 -25.71 -21.26 13.08
C LYS A 547 -24.68 -21.12 14.21
N LYS A 548 -24.56 -22.15 15.06
CA LYS A 548 -23.58 -22.21 16.17
C LYS A 548 -22.25 -22.85 15.78
N THR A 549 -22.15 -23.43 14.59
CA THR A 549 -20.95 -24.13 14.09
C THR A 549 -20.47 -23.54 12.77
N LYS A 550 -19.16 -23.63 12.52
CA LYS A 550 -18.56 -23.24 11.23
C LYS A 550 -18.98 -24.24 10.15
N GLU A 551 -19.39 -23.75 8.99
CA GLU A 551 -19.58 -24.56 7.79
C GLU A 551 -18.50 -24.21 6.76
N GLN A 552 -18.00 -25.22 6.04
CA GLN A 552 -17.19 -24.99 4.85
C GLN A 552 -18.08 -24.49 3.73
N VAL A 553 -17.84 -23.26 3.31
CA VAL A 553 -18.47 -22.68 2.13
C VAL A 553 -17.44 -22.62 1.01
N GLU A 554 -17.81 -23.13 -0.16
CA GLU A 554 -17.00 -22.98 -1.37
C GLU A 554 -16.94 -21.51 -1.78
N VAL A 555 -15.74 -21.05 -2.07
CA VAL A 555 -15.48 -19.73 -2.62
C VAL A 555 -14.78 -19.93 -3.96
N VAL A 556 -15.32 -19.32 -5.01
CA VAL A 556 -14.73 -19.36 -6.35
C VAL A 556 -14.30 -17.98 -6.81
N SER A 557 -13.20 -17.91 -7.55
CA SER A 557 -12.76 -16.68 -8.22
C SER A 557 -13.88 -16.13 -9.13
N PHE A 558 -13.91 -14.81 -9.32
CA PHE A 558 -14.94 -14.18 -10.14
C PHE A 558 -14.97 -14.73 -11.57
N GLU A 559 -13.81 -14.96 -12.18
CA GLU A 559 -13.71 -15.51 -13.53
C GLU A 559 -14.24 -16.95 -13.61
N LEU A 560 -14.07 -17.78 -12.56
CA LEU A 560 -14.71 -19.10 -12.52
C LEU A 560 -16.22 -18.99 -12.36
N ALA A 561 -16.71 -18.08 -11.48
CA ALA A 561 -18.14 -17.81 -11.34
C ALA A 561 -18.75 -17.33 -12.68
N ALA A 562 -18.05 -16.44 -13.39
CA ALA A 562 -18.45 -15.93 -14.69
C ALA A 562 -18.43 -17.03 -15.76
N TYR A 563 -17.42 -17.91 -15.77
CA TYR A 563 -17.33 -19.04 -16.69
C TYR A 563 -18.47 -20.02 -16.48
N ARG A 564 -18.78 -20.34 -15.21
CA ARG A 564 -19.96 -21.14 -14.84
C ARG A 564 -21.25 -20.50 -15.34
N HIS A 565 -21.38 -19.18 -15.16
CA HIS A 565 -22.58 -18.47 -15.57
C HIS A 565 -22.78 -18.40 -17.10
N PHE A 566 -21.71 -18.14 -17.87
CA PHE A 566 -21.84 -17.87 -19.31
C PHE A 566 -21.54 -19.05 -20.23
N ILE A 567 -20.74 -20.01 -19.78
CA ILE A 567 -20.17 -21.10 -20.61
C ILE A 567 -20.58 -22.47 -20.12
N ALA A 568 -20.26 -22.84 -18.87
CA ALA A 568 -20.44 -24.21 -18.36
C ALA A 568 -20.74 -24.24 -16.85
N ALA A 569 -22.03 -24.35 -16.48
CA ALA A 569 -22.54 -24.21 -15.11
C ALA A 569 -21.79 -25.01 -14.03
N ASP A 570 -21.35 -26.22 -14.36
CA ASP A 570 -20.71 -27.15 -13.43
C ASP A 570 -19.19 -27.27 -13.63
N ALA A 571 -18.58 -26.31 -14.35
CA ALA A 571 -17.15 -26.35 -14.65
C ALA A 571 -16.31 -26.51 -13.37
N VAL A 572 -15.41 -27.48 -13.42
CA VAL A 572 -14.35 -27.70 -12.44
C VAL A 572 -13.01 -27.30 -13.03
N GLU A 573 -11.96 -27.33 -12.22
CA GLU A 573 -10.62 -26.87 -12.61
C GLU A 573 -10.06 -27.58 -13.85
N SER A 574 -10.34 -28.88 -14.01
CA SER A 574 -9.93 -29.64 -15.21
C SER A 574 -10.64 -29.24 -16.50
N ASP A 575 -11.75 -28.50 -16.41
CA ASP A 575 -12.51 -28.01 -17.58
C ASP A 575 -12.05 -26.61 -18.03
N LEU A 576 -11.14 -25.98 -17.27
CA LEU A 576 -10.73 -24.61 -17.51
C LEU A 576 -9.68 -24.54 -18.62
N PRO A 577 -9.83 -23.62 -19.59
CA PRO A 577 -8.81 -23.38 -20.61
C PRO A 577 -7.49 -22.85 -20.02
N ASP A 578 -6.39 -23.05 -20.74
CA ASP A 578 -5.02 -22.68 -20.33
C ASP A 578 -4.80 -21.20 -20.00
N TYR A 579 -5.73 -20.30 -20.37
CA TYR A 579 -5.68 -18.89 -19.99
C TYR A 579 -6.21 -18.60 -18.56
N PHE A 580 -6.70 -19.61 -17.84
CA PHE A 580 -7.00 -19.55 -16.39
C PHE A 580 -5.72 -19.71 -15.58
N ILE A 581 -4.99 -18.60 -15.44
CA ILE A 581 -3.70 -18.56 -14.73
C ILE A 581 -3.92 -18.19 -13.25
N THR A 582 -3.43 -19.05 -12.37
CA THR A 582 -3.34 -18.84 -10.92
C THR A 582 -1.95 -18.37 -10.51
N ALA A 583 -1.82 -17.86 -9.28
CA ALA A 583 -0.57 -17.28 -8.77
C ALA A 583 0.63 -18.25 -8.76
N ASP A 584 0.40 -19.56 -8.68
CA ASP A 584 1.43 -20.62 -8.72
C ASP A 584 2.02 -20.86 -10.11
N ALA A 585 1.24 -20.60 -11.16
CA ALA A 585 1.69 -20.69 -12.55
C ALA A 585 2.42 -19.42 -13.02
N VAL A 586 2.45 -18.36 -12.21
CA VAL A 586 3.13 -17.10 -12.52
C VAL A 586 4.55 -17.12 -11.98
N SER A 587 5.53 -16.92 -12.86
CA SER A 587 6.92 -16.81 -12.43
C SER A 587 7.19 -15.51 -11.66
N PRO A 588 8.19 -15.48 -10.74
CA PRO A 588 8.57 -14.25 -10.04
C PRO A 588 8.89 -13.07 -10.98
N LYS A 589 9.54 -13.34 -12.13
CA LYS A 589 9.83 -12.32 -13.13
C LYS A 589 8.57 -11.76 -13.79
N GLN A 590 7.56 -12.59 -14.05
CA GLN A 590 6.27 -12.12 -14.57
C GLN A 590 5.53 -11.25 -13.55
N HIS A 591 5.62 -11.56 -12.26
CA HIS A 591 5.07 -10.68 -11.22
C HIS A 591 5.71 -9.29 -11.25
N VAL A 592 7.05 -9.21 -11.31
CA VAL A 592 7.78 -7.93 -11.43
C VAL A 592 7.41 -7.20 -12.71
N ALA A 593 7.31 -7.90 -13.84
CA ALA A 593 6.97 -7.30 -15.14
C ALA A 593 5.56 -6.67 -15.15
N VAL A 594 4.54 -7.33 -14.57
CA VAL A 594 3.19 -6.77 -14.47
C VAL A 594 3.16 -5.55 -13.55
N GLN A 595 3.90 -5.59 -12.43
CA GLN A 595 4.03 -4.43 -11.56
C GLN A 595 4.69 -3.25 -12.29
N ALA A 596 5.75 -3.51 -13.06
CA ALA A 596 6.44 -2.49 -13.85
C ALA A 596 5.50 -1.87 -14.89
N ALA A 597 4.73 -2.69 -15.62
CA ALA A 597 3.77 -2.21 -16.61
C ALA A 597 2.72 -1.24 -16.01
N ALA A 598 2.24 -1.51 -14.78
CA ALA A 598 1.34 -0.61 -14.08
C ALA A 598 2.06 0.66 -13.55
N GLN A 599 3.25 0.49 -12.95
CA GLN A 599 3.98 1.56 -12.25
C GLN A 599 4.32 2.75 -13.16
N VAL A 600 4.44 2.51 -14.47
CA VAL A 600 4.63 3.52 -15.52
C VAL A 600 3.66 4.71 -15.36
N TRP A 601 2.40 4.46 -15.03
CA TRP A 601 1.35 5.48 -14.95
C TRP A 601 0.83 5.72 -13.53
N VAL A 602 1.43 5.09 -12.50
CA VAL A 602 1.05 5.27 -11.10
C VAL A 602 1.98 6.28 -10.41
N ASP A 603 1.43 7.43 -10.01
CA ASP A 603 2.17 8.54 -9.37
C ASP A 603 2.51 8.31 -7.89
N SER A 604 1.70 7.58 -7.12
CA SER A 604 2.12 7.00 -5.83
C SER A 604 2.83 5.66 -6.08
N ALA A 605 2.56 4.59 -5.30
CA ALA A 605 3.16 3.27 -5.51
C ALA A 605 2.09 2.17 -5.64
N ILE A 606 2.56 0.92 -5.65
CA ILE A 606 1.77 -0.28 -5.88
C ILE A 606 2.11 -1.28 -4.77
N SER A 607 1.08 -1.79 -4.11
CA SER A 607 1.20 -2.98 -3.27
C SER A 607 1.08 -4.21 -4.16
N LYS A 608 2.18 -4.97 -4.26
CA LYS A 608 2.27 -6.21 -5.04
C LYS A 608 3.15 -7.19 -4.29
N THR A 609 2.68 -8.42 -4.17
CA THR A 609 3.50 -9.52 -3.64
C THR A 609 4.09 -10.33 -4.78
N VAL A 610 5.41 -10.38 -4.90
CA VAL A 610 6.09 -11.32 -5.79
C VAL A 610 6.13 -12.67 -5.08
N ASN A 611 5.24 -13.60 -5.44
CA ASN A 611 5.28 -14.94 -4.87
C ASN A 611 6.49 -15.69 -5.43
N VAL A 612 7.29 -16.25 -4.53
CA VAL A 612 8.52 -16.97 -4.85
C VAL A 612 8.38 -18.42 -4.41
N PRO A 613 8.62 -19.41 -5.29
CA PRO A 613 8.60 -20.82 -4.92
C PRO A 613 9.57 -21.14 -3.76
N THR A 614 9.23 -22.12 -2.92
CA THR A 614 10.09 -22.55 -1.81
C THR A 614 11.47 -22.99 -2.29
N GLU A 615 11.56 -23.71 -3.41
CA GLU A 615 12.84 -24.20 -3.97
C GLU A 615 13.54 -23.20 -4.91
N PHE A 616 13.17 -21.91 -4.86
CA PHE A 616 13.73 -20.90 -5.78
C PHE A 616 15.20 -20.60 -5.47
N PRO A 617 16.14 -20.66 -6.43
CA PRO A 617 17.56 -20.46 -6.15
C PRO A 617 17.87 -19.08 -5.54
N PHE A 618 18.65 -19.05 -4.46
CA PHE A 618 18.98 -17.82 -3.75
C PHE A 618 19.67 -16.76 -4.63
N GLU A 619 20.59 -17.15 -5.50
CA GLU A 619 21.24 -16.19 -6.40
C GLU A 619 20.29 -15.61 -7.45
N GLU A 620 19.32 -16.39 -7.93
CA GLU A 620 18.25 -15.88 -8.80
C GLU A 620 17.30 -14.95 -8.04
N PHE A 621 17.07 -15.22 -6.74
CA PHE A 621 16.25 -14.37 -5.88
C PHE A 621 16.85 -12.97 -5.73
N LYS A 622 18.16 -12.87 -5.52
CA LYS A 622 18.87 -11.56 -5.54
C LYS A 622 18.62 -10.80 -6.83
N GLY A 623 18.63 -11.53 -7.95
CA GLY A 623 18.33 -11.00 -9.28
C GLY A 623 16.96 -10.30 -9.37
N LEU A 624 15.94 -10.77 -8.66
CA LEU A 624 14.60 -10.16 -8.68
C LEU A 624 14.59 -8.72 -8.16
N TYR A 625 15.37 -8.43 -7.13
CA TYR A 625 15.49 -7.07 -6.58
C TYR A 625 16.30 -6.16 -7.48
N LEU A 626 17.32 -6.69 -8.15
CA LEU A 626 18.06 -5.95 -9.19
C LEU A 626 17.17 -5.65 -10.40
N ASP A 627 16.33 -6.61 -10.81
CA ASP A 627 15.34 -6.44 -11.89
C ASP A 627 14.29 -5.39 -11.50
N ALA A 628 13.80 -5.40 -10.26
CA ALA A 628 12.88 -4.39 -9.73
C ALA A 628 13.50 -2.98 -9.76
N TYR A 629 14.77 -2.87 -9.34
CA TYR A 629 15.53 -1.62 -9.40
C TYR A 629 15.71 -1.11 -10.84
N ALA A 630 16.15 -2.00 -11.74
CA ALA A 630 16.34 -1.68 -13.16
C ALA A 630 15.02 -1.25 -13.83
N SER A 631 13.90 -1.86 -13.42
CA SER A 631 12.55 -1.55 -13.91
C SER A 631 11.97 -0.25 -13.32
N LYS A 632 12.73 0.48 -12.49
CA LYS A 632 12.32 1.76 -11.89
C LYS A 632 11.04 1.64 -11.05
N LEU A 633 10.84 0.50 -10.41
CA LEU A 633 9.80 0.32 -9.40
C LEU A 633 10.05 1.25 -8.20
N LYS A 634 8.99 1.53 -7.44
CA LYS A 634 9.08 2.32 -6.20
C LYS A 634 9.29 1.44 -4.97
N GLY A 635 9.01 0.15 -5.08
CA GLY A 635 9.28 -0.83 -4.05
C GLY A 635 9.09 -2.26 -4.56
N CYS A 636 9.56 -3.22 -3.77
CA CYS A 636 9.46 -4.64 -4.06
C CYS A 636 9.23 -5.42 -2.77
N THR A 637 8.24 -6.29 -2.78
CA THR A 637 7.94 -7.22 -1.69
C THR A 637 7.84 -8.61 -2.28
N THR A 638 8.73 -9.51 -1.84
CA THR A 638 8.63 -10.93 -2.18
C THR A 638 8.00 -11.69 -1.02
N PHE A 639 7.24 -12.73 -1.31
CA PHE A 639 6.86 -13.72 -0.32
C PHE A 639 7.33 -15.10 -0.79
N ARG A 640 8.23 -15.70 -0.01
CA ARG A 640 8.66 -17.08 -0.18
C ARG A 640 8.16 -17.86 1.03
N PHE A 641 7.40 -18.92 0.81
CA PHE A 641 7.05 -19.81 1.90
C PHE A 641 8.30 -20.57 2.36
N ASN A 642 8.70 -20.35 3.60
CA ASN A 642 9.80 -21.05 4.25
C ASN A 642 9.22 -21.85 5.44
N PRO A 643 9.12 -23.19 5.37
CA PRO A 643 8.50 -23.97 6.45
C PRO A 643 9.23 -23.84 7.81
N GLU A 644 10.51 -23.46 7.80
CA GLU A 644 11.31 -23.27 9.01
C GLU A 644 11.04 -21.91 9.72
N ALA A 645 10.56 -20.91 8.98
CA ALA A 645 10.41 -19.53 9.46
C ALA A 645 8.97 -18.98 9.39
N PHE A 646 8.19 -19.43 8.40
CA PHE A 646 6.85 -18.99 8.08
C PHE A 646 5.79 -20.02 8.40
N GLN A 647 4.84 -19.59 9.23
CA GLN A 647 3.60 -20.30 9.51
C GLN A 647 2.50 -19.22 9.37
N GLY A 648 2.01 -19.04 8.13
CA GLY A 648 1.20 -17.88 7.74
C GLY A 648 -0.27 -18.21 7.45
N VAL A 649 -1.16 -17.22 7.55
CA VAL A 649 -2.64 -17.32 7.49
C VAL A 649 -3.23 -17.96 6.20
N LEU A 650 -2.45 -18.07 5.13
CA LEU A 650 -2.81 -18.73 3.88
C LEU A 650 -1.75 -19.80 3.57
N VAL A 651 -1.86 -20.96 4.20
CA VAL A 651 -1.06 -22.14 3.88
C VAL A 651 -1.86 -23.05 2.95
N ARG A 652 -1.20 -23.65 1.96
CA ARG A 652 -1.84 -24.70 1.14
C ARG A 652 -2.07 -25.94 1.99
N GLU A 653 -3.08 -26.74 1.70
CA GLU A 653 -3.32 -27.98 2.45
C GLU A 653 -2.13 -28.94 2.40
N ASP A 654 -1.43 -29.00 1.26
CA ASP A 654 -0.25 -29.85 1.10
C ASP A 654 0.96 -29.32 1.88
N ASP A 655 1.16 -28.00 1.92
CA ASP A 655 2.24 -27.38 2.70
C ASP A 655 1.98 -27.57 4.22
N LEU A 656 0.70 -27.51 4.64
CA LEU A 656 0.30 -27.72 6.02
C LEU A 656 0.54 -29.18 6.46
N LYS A 657 0.23 -30.14 5.60
CA LYS A 657 0.46 -31.58 5.83
C LYS A 657 1.93 -31.95 5.89
N ASN A 658 2.77 -31.30 5.09
CA ASN A 658 4.19 -31.63 4.96
C ASN A 658 5.07 -30.93 6.01
N THR A 659 4.50 -30.08 6.86
CA THR A 659 5.23 -29.36 7.92
C THR A 659 5.00 -30.03 9.27
N THR A 660 6.09 -30.40 9.96
CA THR A 660 6.04 -30.99 11.31
C THR A 660 6.22 -29.90 12.38
N TYR A 661 5.33 -29.90 13.38
CA TYR A 661 5.29 -28.96 14.49
C TYR A 661 5.68 -29.67 15.77
N VAL A 662 6.60 -29.08 16.55
CA VAL A 662 7.12 -29.68 17.79
C VAL A 662 6.66 -28.89 19.00
N PHE A 663 5.83 -29.49 19.84
CA PHE A 663 5.35 -28.90 21.08
C PHE A 663 6.19 -29.39 22.25
N GLU A 664 6.69 -28.47 23.07
CA GLU A 664 7.32 -28.81 24.35
C GLU A 664 6.27 -28.78 25.46
N LEU A 665 6.10 -29.89 26.16
CA LEU A 665 5.17 -30.05 27.27
C LEU A 665 5.81 -29.56 28.58
N GLU A 666 5.01 -29.27 29.59
CA GLU A 666 5.49 -28.79 30.91
C GLU A 666 6.46 -29.77 31.61
N ASN A 667 6.41 -31.05 31.25
CA ASN A 667 7.32 -32.08 31.76
C ASN A 667 8.65 -32.18 30.97
N GLY A 668 8.86 -31.32 29.96
CA GLY A 668 10.03 -31.31 29.08
C GLY A 668 10.01 -32.35 27.96
N GLU A 669 8.92 -33.11 27.80
CA GLU A 669 8.75 -34.00 26.64
C GLU A 669 8.33 -33.19 25.41
N THR A 670 8.72 -33.67 24.23
CA THR A 670 8.32 -33.08 22.96
C THR A 670 7.30 -33.96 22.24
N VAL A 671 6.31 -33.31 21.62
CA VAL A 671 5.30 -33.96 20.78
C VAL A 671 5.41 -33.39 19.38
N GLU A 672 5.64 -34.26 18.40
CA GLU A 672 5.70 -33.89 16.98
C GLU A 672 4.35 -34.20 16.32
N LEU A 673 3.78 -33.23 15.61
CA LEU A 673 2.51 -33.35 14.90
C LEU A 673 2.63 -32.74 13.50
N ALA A 674 2.07 -33.37 12.47
CA ALA A 674 1.90 -32.69 11.18
C ALA A 674 0.88 -31.55 11.29
N GLY A 675 1.01 -30.50 10.47
CA GLY A 675 0.25 -29.26 10.65
C GLY A 675 -1.28 -29.38 10.57
N ASP A 676 -1.80 -30.38 9.86
CA ASP A 676 -3.23 -30.67 9.76
C ASP A 676 -3.74 -31.65 10.85
N GLU A 677 -2.85 -32.22 11.65
CA GLU A 677 -3.23 -33.11 12.75
C GLU A 677 -4.03 -32.37 13.81
N LYS A 678 -5.07 -33.01 14.32
CA LYS A 678 -5.94 -32.46 15.37
C LYS A 678 -5.33 -32.73 16.74
N VAL A 679 -5.23 -31.68 17.54
CA VAL A 679 -4.71 -31.69 18.90
C VAL A 679 -5.72 -31.06 19.84
N ILE A 680 -5.90 -31.66 21.01
CA ILE A 680 -6.72 -31.09 22.09
C ILE A 680 -5.79 -30.42 23.09
N TYR A 681 -5.98 -29.14 23.32
CA TYR A 681 -5.22 -28.35 24.29
C TYR A 681 -6.18 -27.46 25.07
N ASP A 682 -6.06 -27.45 26.40
CA ASP A 682 -6.96 -26.76 27.33
C ASP A 682 -8.47 -27.01 27.09
N GLY A 683 -8.83 -28.22 26.64
CA GLY A 683 -10.22 -28.61 26.41
C GLY A 683 -10.81 -28.21 25.06
N GLU A 684 -10.06 -27.54 24.19
CA GLU A 684 -10.48 -27.19 22.82
C GLU A 684 -9.69 -27.98 21.77
N GLU A 685 -10.36 -28.32 20.65
CA GLU A 685 -9.73 -28.99 19.51
C GLU A 685 -9.19 -27.95 18.53
N HIS A 686 -7.90 -28.07 18.22
CA HIS A 686 -7.18 -27.26 17.25
C HIS A 686 -6.52 -28.17 16.21
N ASN A 687 -6.10 -27.63 15.07
CA ASN A 687 -5.05 -28.31 14.31
C ASN A 687 -3.68 -27.90 14.89
N ALA A 688 -2.67 -28.73 14.69
CA ALA A 688 -1.33 -28.52 15.25
C ALA A 688 -0.75 -27.17 14.81
N ALA A 689 -0.89 -26.82 13.53
CA ALA A 689 -0.40 -25.53 13.02
C ALA A 689 -1.01 -24.33 13.79
N ASN A 690 -2.33 -24.24 13.91
CA ASN A 690 -2.98 -23.11 14.56
C ASN A 690 -2.72 -23.06 16.08
N LEU A 691 -2.61 -24.22 16.75
CA LEU A 691 -2.30 -24.24 18.18
C LEU A 691 -0.86 -23.78 18.43
N TYR A 692 0.08 -24.32 17.65
CA TYR A 692 1.49 -23.93 17.73
C TYR A 692 1.64 -22.43 17.51
N ASP A 693 0.95 -21.89 16.51
CA ASP A 693 0.89 -20.46 16.23
C ASP A 693 0.31 -19.68 17.42
N ALA A 694 -0.88 -20.05 17.92
CA ALA A 694 -1.52 -19.32 19.03
C ALA A 694 -0.67 -19.28 20.32
N LEU A 695 0.06 -20.37 20.62
CA LEU A 695 0.97 -20.48 21.75
C LEU A 695 2.24 -19.63 21.53
N LYS A 696 2.89 -19.76 20.37
CA LYS A 696 4.05 -18.94 19.96
C LYS A 696 3.69 -17.46 19.89
N GLU A 697 2.45 -17.16 19.51
CA GLU A 697 1.91 -15.81 19.37
C GLU A 697 1.56 -15.15 20.71
N GLY A 698 1.38 -15.95 21.79
CA GLY A 698 0.84 -15.46 23.06
C GLY A 698 -0.58 -14.90 22.93
N THR A 699 -1.32 -15.39 21.93
CA THR A 699 -2.73 -15.03 21.63
C THR A 699 -3.70 -16.05 22.19
N TYR A 700 -3.21 -17.23 22.58
CA TYR A 700 -3.98 -18.24 23.29
C TYR A 700 -4.60 -17.68 24.59
N GLY A 701 -5.91 -17.84 24.78
CA GLY A 701 -6.65 -17.39 25.98
C GLY A 701 -6.96 -15.88 26.09
N LYS A 702 -6.70 -15.07 25.05
CA LYS A 702 -6.94 -13.61 25.07
C LYS A 702 -8.30 -13.16 24.50
N TRP A 703 -9.11 -14.06 23.97
CA TRP A 703 -10.35 -13.74 23.26
C TRP A 703 -11.57 -14.41 23.89
#